data_AF-A0A327HEG3-F1
#
_entry.id   AF-A0A327HEG3-F1
#
_cell.length_a   1.000
_cell.length_b   1.000
_cell.length_c   1.000
_cell.angle_alpha   90.00
_cell.angle_beta   90.00
_cell.angle_gamma   90.00
#
_symmetry.space_group_name_H-M   'P 1'
#
loop_
_entity.id
_entity.type
_entity.pdbx_description
1 polymer ?
#
loop_
_entity_poly.entity_id
_entity_poly.type
_entity_poly.pdbx_seq_one_letter_code
_entity_poly.pdbx_strand_id
1 'polypeptide(L)'
;MKQNTLLRTLVLLTVLGLALSMAPQADSLPNGIIGQSEKGCTCHGAIPDSGVAPSIEGLPATFNASTTYTLTISFTGGPSGQSGDPHNLGGFNLAVSSGILEAVDDTVKIDGDQATHNGIDDDIDGNGIQDSIEAGGAAIISGNDYTSWLVNWTSPSSGSSTFTLAVNSVNGDGQASANDAWNLMAITVAGPSSGAAAEELQSADPFVVLVTLIIVSGILLAAVILYTFYRVSPDGFNWESFAPWIIEWLTSTDHKKIGTLYFLAGFFFLGVGGIMAMLIRIQLAVPGNDFLTQDQYNMFFTMHGTTMIFLAAMPLINGFANWLIPLQIGAHDLALPRINAMSFWLQPFAAILIFTGVFSGQAADVGWTGYAPYIVSETAHTGTTLWAAGQIMLVASSTLTGINFLATICGMRAPGMGWMQMPLFTWSIFIANLMLFLSIPAWGVGLIQVYLDRTIGTAFYHVASGGDPLLWSHLFWYFGHPEVYVVIVPAFGVISEVLATSARRSVFGYRSMVYAMAGIGVVAFIVYGHHMFTSGMSPTLRFVTMLTTMLVAVPTGIKIFNWLKTMHKGSLVYRTHTLWALGFLVTFTLGGISGMFFPSLAMDTHLHETYFVVAHFHYVFVGGTVFGVFSAVYYWFPKMSGRMMDEKWGLLHFLTGFISFNGIFWPMHKLGVLGMARRHHTWFITTDDYANIPAEMASWNLFITVSAFLFFFSNFILVGNMIKTVVSGKKAPADPWGGWSFEWMCASPPPTPSFDPHNPPVLRDANEHIASEPSRLGQWFERLMMPEDDSEVNH
;
A
#
# COMPACT_ATOMS: atom_id res chain seq x y z
N MET A 1 -12.75 -18.65 36.50
CA MET A 1 -12.81 -18.12 35.11
C MET A 1 -11.47 -17.59 34.59
N LYS A 2 -10.69 -16.78 35.33
CA LYS A 2 -9.40 -16.21 34.85
C LYS A 2 -8.32 -17.24 34.47
N GLN A 3 -8.22 -18.39 35.16
CA GLN A 3 -7.23 -19.44 34.85
C GLN A 3 -7.49 -20.14 33.50
N ASN A 4 -8.76 -20.33 33.11
CA ASN A 4 -9.10 -20.96 31.84
C ASN A 4 -8.79 -20.06 30.64
N THR A 5 -8.82 -18.73 30.81
CA THR A 5 -8.46 -17.79 29.76
C THR A 5 -6.96 -17.83 29.48
N LEU A 6 -6.14 -17.85 30.53
CA LEU A 6 -4.68 -17.87 30.41
C LEU A 6 -4.19 -19.19 29.79
N LEU A 7 -4.80 -20.32 30.17
CA LEU A 7 -4.52 -21.63 29.56
C LEU A 7 -4.92 -21.67 28.08
N ARG A 8 -6.07 -21.10 27.71
CA ARG A 8 -6.50 -21.01 26.30
C ARG A 8 -5.59 -20.11 25.48
N THR A 9 -5.17 -18.97 26.04
CA THR A 9 -4.20 -18.07 25.40
C THR A 9 -2.85 -18.76 25.23
N LEU A 10 -2.39 -19.51 26.24
CA LEU A 10 -1.14 -20.25 26.15
C LEU A 10 -1.22 -21.33 25.05
N VAL A 11 -2.29 -22.12 25.04
CA VAL A 11 -2.52 -23.15 24.00
C VAL A 11 -2.56 -22.53 22.61
N LEU A 12 -3.23 -21.39 22.45
CA LEU A 12 -3.32 -20.71 21.15
C LEU A 12 -1.96 -20.16 20.70
N LEU A 13 -1.15 -19.62 21.63
CA LEU A 13 0.22 -19.18 21.37
C LEU A 13 1.16 -20.36 21.06
N THR A 14 0.99 -21.51 21.73
CA THR A 14 1.75 -22.72 21.45
C THR A 14 1.38 -23.33 20.10
N VAL A 15 0.09 -23.31 19.73
CA VAL A 15 -0.37 -23.72 18.40
C VAL A 15 0.15 -22.78 17.31
N LEU A 16 0.17 -21.47 17.55
CA LEU A 16 0.79 -20.51 16.64
C LEU A 16 2.31 -20.72 16.54
N GLY A 17 2.98 -20.99 17.65
CA GLY A 17 4.42 -21.29 17.67
C GLY A 17 4.75 -22.59 16.92
N LEU A 18 3.92 -23.62 17.06
CA LEU A 18 4.01 -24.87 16.30
C LEU A 18 3.73 -24.65 14.82
N ALA A 19 2.71 -23.87 14.46
CA ALA A 19 2.41 -23.51 13.07
C ALA A 19 3.53 -22.69 12.42
N LEU A 20 4.18 -21.80 13.17
CA LEU A 20 5.37 -21.05 12.73
C LEU A 20 6.62 -21.94 12.57
N SER A 21 6.74 -23.01 13.36
CA SER A 21 7.80 -24.01 13.21
C SER A 21 7.56 -25.02 12.09
N MET A 22 6.35 -25.02 11.50
CA MET A 22 5.94 -25.90 10.39
C MET A 22 5.90 -25.17 9.04
N ALA A 23 6.59 -24.02 8.92
CA ALA A 23 6.91 -23.49 7.59
C ALA A 23 7.70 -24.54 6.81
N PRO A 24 7.40 -24.79 5.52
CA PRO A 24 8.14 -25.78 4.74
C PRO A 24 9.63 -25.40 4.77
N GLN A 25 10.43 -26.31 5.34
CA GLN A 25 11.86 -26.26 5.14
C GLN A 25 12.10 -26.59 3.67
N ALA A 26 12.82 -25.70 2.97
CA ALA A 26 13.24 -25.96 1.60
C ALA A 26 14.04 -27.27 1.57
N ASP A 27 13.67 -28.16 0.65
CA ASP A 27 14.46 -29.35 0.34
C ASP A 27 15.77 -28.91 -0.34
N SER A 28 16.90 -29.36 0.20
CA SER A 28 18.22 -29.19 -0.42
C SER A 28 18.51 -30.36 -1.36
N LEU A 29 18.94 -30.06 -2.59
CA LEU A 29 19.48 -31.06 -3.53
C LEU A 29 20.91 -31.49 -3.14
N PRO A 30 21.39 -32.67 -3.60
CA PRO A 30 22.58 -33.36 -3.06
C PRO A 30 23.94 -32.77 -3.45
N ASN A 31 24.00 -31.68 -4.23
CA ASN A 31 25.22 -31.30 -4.94
C ASN A 31 25.80 -29.96 -4.44
N GLY A 32 26.71 -30.00 -3.45
CA GLY A 32 27.73 -28.98 -3.16
C GLY A 32 27.29 -27.52 -2.90
N ILE A 33 28.25 -26.65 -2.55
CA ILE A 33 28.01 -25.21 -2.34
C ILE A 33 27.95 -24.49 -3.68
N ILE A 34 26.74 -24.11 -4.13
CA ILE A 34 26.52 -23.25 -5.30
C ILE A 34 25.69 -22.03 -4.88
N GLY A 35 26.11 -20.82 -5.26
CA GLY A 35 25.33 -19.58 -5.15
C GLY A 35 25.18 -18.91 -3.77
N GLN A 36 26.02 -19.24 -2.77
CA GLN A 36 25.91 -18.68 -1.40
C GLN A 36 27.16 -17.89 -1.01
N SER A 37 27.43 -16.77 -1.69
CA SER A 37 28.63 -15.95 -1.44
C SER A 37 28.56 -15.10 -0.17
N GLU A 38 27.38 -14.90 0.45
CA GLU A 38 27.24 -14.02 1.62
C GLU A 38 26.54 -14.63 2.84
N LYS A 39 25.89 -15.81 2.72
CA LYS A 39 25.05 -16.37 3.79
C LYS A 39 25.35 -17.82 4.20
N GLY A 40 26.38 -18.43 3.64
CA GLY A 40 26.80 -19.77 4.03
C GLY A 40 25.91 -20.89 3.49
N CYS A 41 26.40 -22.13 3.62
CA CYS A 41 25.71 -23.31 3.09
C CYS A 41 24.74 -23.89 4.15
N THR A 42 23.45 -23.98 3.84
CA THR A 42 22.47 -24.64 4.71
C THR A 42 22.51 -26.18 4.65
N CYS A 43 23.27 -26.75 3.71
CA CYS A 43 23.29 -28.20 3.46
C CYS A 43 24.10 -28.99 4.50
N HIS A 44 24.94 -28.33 5.31
CA HIS A 44 25.87 -28.97 6.27
C HIS A 44 25.72 -28.42 7.71
N GLY A 45 24.54 -27.87 8.04
CA GLY A 45 24.24 -27.25 9.34
C GLY A 45 24.26 -25.72 9.33
N ALA A 46 23.44 -25.10 10.18
CA ALA A 46 23.21 -23.63 10.16
C ALA A 46 24.37 -22.79 10.73
N ILE A 47 25.41 -23.42 11.30
CA ILE A 47 26.50 -22.74 12.01
C ILE A 47 27.83 -23.17 11.35
N PRO A 48 28.71 -22.23 10.97
CA PRO A 48 30.03 -22.56 10.44
C PRO A 48 30.89 -23.24 11.50
N ASP A 49 31.65 -24.27 11.10
CA ASP A 49 32.53 -25.02 11.99
C ASP A 49 33.96 -24.49 11.91
N SER A 50 34.48 -24.02 13.05
CA SER A 50 35.88 -23.62 13.20
C SER A 50 36.89 -24.76 12.96
N GLY A 51 36.44 -26.01 12.94
CA GLY A 51 37.21 -27.19 12.58
C GLY A 51 37.53 -27.32 11.09
N VAL A 52 36.90 -26.50 10.22
CA VAL A 52 37.25 -26.34 8.80
C VAL A 52 37.82 -24.94 8.61
N ALA A 53 39.08 -24.85 8.16
CA ALA A 53 39.79 -23.59 7.97
C ALA A 53 39.98 -23.29 6.47
N PRO A 54 39.20 -22.38 5.86
CA PRO A 54 39.42 -21.91 4.50
C PRO A 54 40.71 -21.10 4.38
N SER A 55 41.34 -21.17 3.21
CA SER A 55 42.54 -20.39 2.88
C SER A 55 42.58 -19.99 1.40
N ILE A 56 43.13 -18.80 1.16
CA ILE A 56 43.44 -18.29 -0.17
C ILE A 56 44.93 -17.94 -0.18
N GLU A 57 45.72 -18.68 -0.94
CA GLU A 57 47.13 -18.39 -1.19
C GLU A 57 47.33 -17.73 -2.57
N GLY A 58 48.37 -16.92 -2.72
CA GLY A 58 48.65 -16.19 -3.97
C GLY A 58 48.02 -14.80 -4.05
N LEU A 59 47.22 -14.38 -3.06
CA LEU A 59 46.74 -13.00 -2.96
C LEU A 59 47.90 -12.04 -2.61
N PRO A 60 48.09 -10.95 -3.35
CA PRO A 60 49.08 -9.94 -2.99
C PRO A 60 48.59 -9.10 -1.81
N ALA A 61 49.51 -8.49 -1.04
CA ALA A 61 49.14 -7.52 0.00
C ALA A 61 48.45 -6.26 -0.58
N THR A 62 48.83 -5.89 -1.80
CA THR A 62 48.20 -4.86 -2.64
C THR A 62 48.31 -5.28 -4.11
N PHE A 63 47.27 -5.08 -4.93
CA PHE A 63 47.31 -5.49 -6.34
C PHE A 63 47.77 -4.35 -7.28
N ASN A 64 48.32 -4.72 -8.43
CA ASN A 64 48.60 -3.81 -9.54
C ASN A 64 47.43 -3.83 -10.52
N ALA A 65 47.08 -2.68 -11.10
CA ALA A 65 45.93 -2.57 -12.02
C ALA A 65 45.99 -3.61 -13.16
N SER A 66 44.86 -4.25 -13.46
CA SER A 66 44.70 -5.18 -14.59
C SER A 66 45.73 -6.31 -14.65
N THR A 67 46.22 -6.78 -13.49
CA THR A 67 47.18 -7.88 -13.39
C THR A 67 46.47 -9.17 -13.00
N THR A 68 46.82 -10.28 -13.64
CA THR A 68 46.30 -11.62 -13.32
C THR A 68 47.15 -12.28 -12.25
N TYR A 69 46.49 -12.75 -11.19
CA TYR A 69 47.08 -13.50 -10.08
C TYR A 69 46.49 -14.91 -10.07
N THR A 70 47.34 -15.93 -9.99
CA THR A 70 46.90 -17.30 -9.78
C THR A 70 46.73 -17.56 -8.29
N LEU A 71 45.50 -17.81 -7.89
CA LEU A 71 45.09 -18.04 -6.51
C LEU A 71 44.96 -19.55 -6.27
N THR A 72 45.48 -20.02 -5.14
CA THR A 72 45.22 -21.37 -4.65
C THR A 72 44.16 -21.29 -3.56
N ILE A 73 43.00 -21.86 -3.85
CA ILE A 73 41.85 -21.92 -2.96
C ILE A 73 41.88 -23.28 -2.28
N SER A 74 41.91 -23.34 -0.96
CA SER A 74 41.90 -24.62 -0.25
C SER A 74 41.27 -24.55 1.13
N PHE A 75 41.02 -25.70 1.74
CA PHE A 75 40.64 -25.77 3.15
C PHE A 75 41.43 -26.85 3.89
N THR A 76 41.53 -26.72 5.21
CA THR A 76 42.11 -27.74 6.09
C THR A 76 41.17 -28.09 7.23
N GLY A 77 41.27 -29.32 7.76
CA GLY A 77 40.39 -29.83 8.81
C GLY A 77 39.06 -30.37 8.28
N GLY A 78 38.11 -30.63 9.18
CA GLY A 78 36.84 -31.27 8.89
C GLY A 78 36.88 -32.81 8.71
N PRO A 79 35.75 -33.42 8.28
CA PRO A 79 35.61 -34.88 8.11
C PRO A 79 36.29 -35.46 6.86
N SER A 80 36.76 -34.64 5.93
CA SER A 80 37.39 -35.10 4.67
C SER A 80 38.55 -36.07 4.92
N GLY A 81 38.54 -37.22 4.23
CA GLY A 81 39.62 -38.21 4.29
C GLY A 81 39.62 -39.09 5.55
N GLN A 82 38.66 -38.95 6.46
CA GLN A 82 38.56 -39.82 7.66
C GLN A 82 38.06 -41.24 7.32
N SER A 83 37.32 -41.41 6.22
CA SER A 83 36.79 -42.70 5.73
C SER A 83 37.77 -43.49 4.86
N GLY A 84 38.88 -42.87 4.42
CA GLY A 84 39.84 -43.47 3.49
C GLY A 84 39.38 -43.52 2.03
N ASP A 85 38.22 -42.94 1.72
CA ASP A 85 37.69 -42.77 0.35
C ASP A 85 38.31 -41.50 -0.28
N PRO A 86 38.95 -41.59 -1.47
CA PRO A 86 39.47 -40.42 -2.16
C PRO A 86 38.42 -39.59 -2.90
N HIS A 87 37.14 -39.98 -2.88
CA HIS A 87 36.06 -39.30 -3.59
C HIS A 87 35.22 -38.40 -2.67
N ASN A 88 34.65 -37.34 -3.24
CA ASN A 88 33.78 -36.38 -2.54
C ASN A 88 34.44 -35.86 -1.25
N LEU A 89 35.60 -35.23 -1.36
CA LEU A 89 36.32 -34.68 -0.21
C LEU A 89 35.75 -33.32 0.21
N GLY A 90 35.32 -32.48 -0.72
CA GLY A 90 34.78 -31.17 -0.38
C GLY A 90 34.56 -30.27 -1.59
N GLY A 91 34.25 -29.00 -1.32
CA GLY A 91 33.97 -28.01 -2.36
C GLY A 91 34.27 -26.59 -1.90
N PHE A 92 34.25 -25.66 -2.85
CA PHE A 92 34.40 -24.25 -2.59
C PHE A 92 33.46 -23.41 -3.44
N ASN A 93 33.19 -22.19 -2.97
CA ASN A 93 32.64 -21.11 -3.76
C ASN A 93 33.41 -19.83 -3.43
N LEU A 94 34.04 -19.23 -4.44
CA LEU A 94 34.76 -17.97 -4.37
C LEU A 94 33.99 -16.88 -5.11
N ALA A 95 33.62 -15.83 -4.40
CA ALA A 95 33.09 -14.60 -4.97
C ALA A 95 34.06 -13.44 -4.77
N VAL A 96 34.15 -12.56 -5.76
CA VAL A 96 34.99 -11.35 -5.69
C VAL A 96 34.13 -10.12 -5.97
N SER A 97 34.30 -9.06 -5.18
CA SER A 97 33.54 -7.82 -5.38
C SER A 97 33.93 -7.06 -6.65
N SER A 98 35.13 -7.30 -7.19
CA SER A 98 35.62 -6.68 -8.42
C SER A 98 36.80 -7.45 -9.02
N GLY A 99 36.91 -7.42 -10.36
CA GLY A 99 37.87 -8.20 -11.14
C GLY A 99 37.22 -9.40 -11.83
N ILE A 100 37.99 -10.12 -12.65
CA ILE A 100 37.48 -11.23 -13.47
C ILE A 100 38.11 -12.54 -12.99
N LEU A 101 37.29 -13.56 -12.74
CA LEU A 101 37.72 -14.92 -12.39
C LEU A 101 37.78 -15.82 -13.64
N GLU A 102 38.81 -16.65 -13.72
CA GLU A 102 39.00 -17.64 -14.79
C GLU A 102 39.46 -18.98 -14.19
N ALA A 103 38.93 -20.10 -14.71
CA ALA A 103 39.35 -21.43 -14.31
C ALA A 103 40.74 -21.76 -14.87
N VAL A 104 41.60 -22.38 -14.05
CA VAL A 104 42.96 -22.78 -14.45
C VAL A 104 42.97 -24.18 -15.08
N ASP A 105 42.09 -25.07 -14.61
CA ASP A 105 41.94 -26.44 -15.07
C ASP A 105 40.48 -26.89 -14.96
N ASP A 106 40.21 -28.13 -15.38
CA ASP A 106 38.86 -28.71 -15.44
C ASP A 106 38.26 -29.04 -14.07
N THR A 107 38.99 -28.83 -12.95
CA THR A 107 38.47 -29.03 -11.59
C THR A 107 37.64 -27.85 -11.09
N VAL A 108 37.67 -26.71 -11.81
CA VAL A 108 36.95 -25.47 -11.48
C VAL A 108 35.98 -25.10 -12.61
N LYS A 109 34.77 -24.68 -12.26
CA LYS A 109 33.81 -24.03 -13.16
C LYS A 109 33.56 -22.58 -12.73
N ILE A 110 33.37 -21.71 -13.71
CA ILE A 110 32.98 -20.30 -13.49
C ILE A 110 31.47 -20.18 -13.73
N ASP A 111 30.75 -19.70 -12.73
CA ASP A 111 29.31 -19.48 -12.77
C ASP A 111 29.01 -18.00 -12.48
N GLY A 112 28.72 -17.24 -13.55
CA GLY A 112 28.65 -15.78 -13.50
C GLY A 112 29.98 -15.17 -13.06
N ASP A 113 29.96 -14.40 -11.96
CA ASP A 113 31.13 -13.73 -11.37
C ASP A 113 31.77 -14.55 -10.23
N GLN A 114 31.41 -15.83 -10.08
CA GLN A 114 31.90 -16.72 -9.01
C GLN A 114 32.64 -17.92 -9.60
N ALA A 115 33.64 -18.41 -8.86
CA ALA A 115 34.30 -19.69 -9.15
C ALA A 115 33.86 -20.75 -8.14
N THR A 116 33.56 -21.96 -8.64
CA THR A 116 33.25 -23.13 -7.82
C THR A 116 33.90 -24.37 -8.41
N HIS A 117 33.87 -25.47 -7.68
CA HIS A 117 34.36 -26.77 -8.15
C HIS A 117 33.46 -27.34 -9.26
N ASN A 118 34.07 -28.04 -10.22
CA ASN A 118 33.36 -28.67 -11.32
C ASN A 118 32.87 -30.08 -10.92
N GLY A 119 31.59 -30.25 -10.62
CA GLY A 119 30.98 -31.54 -10.31
C GLY A 119 30.43 -32.21 -11.58
N ILE A 120 30.83 -33.45 -11.88
CA ILE A 120 30.32 -34.23 -13.03
C ILE A 120 28.95 -34.87 -12.71
N ASP A 121 28.50 -34.83 -11.46
CA ASP A 121 27.22 -35.41 -11.01
C ASP A 121 26.02 -34.44 -11.17
N ASP A 122 26.11 -33.48 -12.09
CA ASP A 122 25.03 -32.54 -12.44
C ASP A 122 24.06 -33.11 -13.52
N ASP A 123 24.15 -34.41 -13.85
CA ASP A 123 23.10 -35.11 -14.63
C ASP A 123 21.95 -35.56 -13.70
N ILE A 124 20.73 -35.47 -14.20
CA ILE A 124 19.45 -35.80 -13.57
C ILE A 124 19.40 -37.27 -13.10
N ASP A 125 20.26 -38.15 -13.60
CA ASP A 125 20.27 -39.59 -13.31
C ASP A 125 21.45 -40.10 -12.46
N GLY A 126 22.49 -39.28 -12.21
CA GLY A 126 23.60 -39.62 -11.31
C GLY A 126 24.63 -40.62 -11.87
N ASN A 127 24.75 -40.71 -13.21
CA ASN A 127 25.66 -41.63 -13.90
C ASN A 127 26.69 -40.95 -14.83
N GLY A 128 26.99 -39.67 -14.59
CA GLY A 128 27.88 -38.86 -15.45
C GLY A 128 29.29 -39.46 -15.67
N ILE A 129 29.79 -40.26 -14.73
CA ILE A 129 31.06 -41.00 -14.90
C ILE A 129 30.94 -42.09 -16.00
N GLN A 130 29.82 -42.81 -16.03
CA GLN A 130 29.56 -43.88 -16.99
C GLN A 130 29.41 -43.32 -18.41
N ASP A 131 28.69 -42.20 -18.54
CA ASP A 131 28.39 -41.55 -19.83
C ASP A 131 29.64 -40.93 -20.47
N SER A 132 30.56 -40.41 -19.65
CA SER A 132 31.85 -39.88 -20.13
C SER A 132 32.78 -40.98 -20.69
N ILE A 133 32.73 -42.18 -20.10
CA ILE A 133 33.52 -43.35 -20.52
C ILE A 133 32.92 -43.96 -21.80
N GLU A 134 31.59 -44.03 -21.91
CA GLU A 134 30.91 -44.55 -23.10
C GLU A 134 31.03 -43.62 -24.32
N ALA A 135 31.24 -42.31 -24.12
CA ALA A 135 31.49 -41.33 -25.17
C ALA A 135 32.95 -41.30 -25.71
N GLY A 136 33.85 -42.14 -25.18
CA GLY A 136 35.24 -42.27 -25.66
C GLY A 136 36.21 -41.18 -25.19
N GLY A 137 35.89 -40.45 -24.11
CA GLY A 137 36.76 -39.48 -23.46
C GLY A 137 37.68 -40.09 -22.40
N ALA A 138 38.74 -39.37 -22.00
CA ALA A 138 39.49 -39.70 -20.80
C ALA A 138 38.61 -39.49 -19.56
N ALA A 139 38.79 -40.30 -18.50
CA ALA A 139 38.05 -40.16 -17.25
C ALA A 139 38.09 -38.70 -16.76
N ILE A 140 36.93 -38.05 -16.69
CA ILE A 140 36.81 -36.65 -16.30
C ILE A 140 37.02 -36.57 -14.78
N ILE A 141 37.84 -35.62 -14.35
CA ILE A 141 38.23 -35.43 -12.96
C ILE A 141 37.10 -34.70 -12.22
N SER A 142 36.52 -35.29 -11.17
CA SER A 142 35.48 -34.64 -10.36
C SER A 142 36.12 -33.62 -9.43
N GLY A 143 35.78 -32.34 -9.60
CA GLY A 143 36.37 -31.24 -8.82
C GLY A 143 36.06 -31.31 -7.32
N ASN A 144 35.06 -32.08 -6.90
CA ASN A 144 34.74 -32.34 -5.50
C ASN A 144 35.63 -33.42 -4.83
N ASP A 145 36.49 -34.11 -5.58
CA ASP A 145 37.48 -35.06 -5.05
C ASP A 145 38.73 -34.35 -4.50
N TYR A 146 38.73 -33.01 -4.52
CA TYR A 146 39.85 -32.18 -4.12
C TYR A 146 39.52 -31.35 -2.88
N THR A 147 40.58 -30.91 -2.20
CA THR A 147 40.50 -29.96 -1.09
C THR A 147 41.24 -28.65 -1.41
N SER A 148 41.79 -28.56 -2.63
CA SER A 148 42.57 -27.44 -3.14
C SER A 148 42.36 -27.28 -4.65
N TRP A 149 42.18 -26.05 -5.10
CA TRP A 149 41.88 -25.68 -6.49
C TRP A 149 42.66 -24.44 -6.92
N LEU A 150 42.86 -24.27 -8.23
CA LEU A 150 43.53 -23.10 -8.80
C LEU A 150 42.55 -22.21 -9.57
N VAL A 151 42.54 -20.92 -9.25
CA VAL A 151 41.68 -19.92 -9.90
C VAL A 151 42.53 -18.71 -10.29
N ASN A 152 42.42 -18.26 -11.52
CA ASN A 152 43.03 -17.00 -11.94
C ASN A 152 42.08 -15.84 -11.62
N TRP A 153 42.60 -14.79 -10.98
CA TRP A 153 41.89 -13.53 -10.78
C TRP A 153 42.63 -12.39 -11.46
N THR A 154 41.97 -11.71 -12.38
CA THR A 154 42.45 -10.48 -13.01
C THR A 154 41.89 -9.27 -12.27
N SER A 155 42.77 -8.52 -11.62
CA SER A 155 42.40 -7.40 -10.75
C SER A 155 41.80 -6.22 -11.52
N PRO A 156 40.90 -5.41 -10.89
CA PRO A 156 40.36 -4.21 -11.53
C PRO A 156 41.43 -3.14 -11.77
N SER A 157 41.08 -2.08 -12.50
CA SER A 157 41.99 -0.99 -12.84
C SER A 157 42.30 -0.05 -11.66
N SER A 158 41.45 -0.02 -10.62
CA SER A 158 41.61 0.79 -9.40
C SER A 158 40.68 0.27 -8.29
N GLY A 159 40.78 0.81 -7.07
CA GLY A 159 39.88 0.52 -5.95
C GLY A 159 40.38 -0.60 -5.02
N SER A 160 39.46 -1.33 -4.40
CA SER A 160 39.75 -2.50 -3.56
C SER A 160 38.84 -3.66 -3.94
N SER A 161 39.34 -4.88 -3.79
CA SER A 161 38.60 -6.11 -4.10
C SER A 161 38.48 -6.97 -2.85
N THR A 162 37.24 -7.31 -2.49
CA THR A 162 36.93 -8.22 -1.37
C THR A 162 36.63 -9.59 -1.93
N PHE A 163 37.36 -10.59 -1.45
CA PHE A 163 37.18 -12.01 -1.75
C PHE A 163 36.40 -12.64 -0.62
N THR A 164 35.29 -13.28 -0.93
CA THR A 164 34.54 -14.11 0.01
C THR A 164 34.63 -15.55 -0.45
N LEU A 165 35.25 -16.40 0.36
CA LEU A 165 35.44 -17.82 0.10
C LEU A 165 34.62 -18.63 1.10
N ALA A 166 33.69 -19.42 0.61
CA ALA A 166 33.02 -20.48 1.36
C ALA A 166 33.62 -21.84 0.96
N VAL A 167 33.85 -22.71 1.94
CA VAL A 167 34.35 -24.08 1.73
C VAL A 167 33.54 -25.07 2.56
N ASN A 168 33.41 -26.29 2.07
CA ASN A 168 32.90 -27.42 2.84
C ASN A 168 33.85 -28.62 2.79
N SER A 169 33.85 -29.36 3.89
CA SER A 169 34.54 -30.63 4.11
C SER A 169 33.47 -31.68 4.39
N VAL A 170 33.42 -32.74 3.57
CA VAL A 170 32.38 -33.78 3.67
C VAL A 170 33.03 -35.15 3.90
N ASN A 171 32.27 -36.09 4.47
CA ASN A 171 32.78 -37.38 4.96
C ASN A 171 32.85 -38.50 3.89
N GLY A 172 32.39 -38.22 2.66
CA GLY A 172 32.39 -39.14 1.52
C GLY A 172 31.25 -40.17 1.51
N ASP A 173 30.22 -40.06 2.37
CA ASP A 173 29.10 -41.01 2.41
C ASP A 173 28.00 -40.75 1.35
N GLY A 174 28.17 -39.71 0.52
CA GLY A 174 27.22 -39.30 -0.51
C GLY A 174 25.89 -38.76 0.05
N GLN A 175 25.83 -38.39 1.33
CA GLN A 175 24.65 -37.87 2.01
C GLN A 175 24.96 -36.57 2.75
N ALA A 176 24.28 -35.48 2.40
CA ALA A 176 24.38 -34.23 3.16
C ALA A 176 23.86 -34.44 4.60
N SER A 177 24.73 -34.34 5.60
CA SER A 177 24.38 -34.63 6.99
C SER A 177 25.04 -33.67 7.98
N ALA A 178 24.63 -33.74 9.25
CA ALA A 178 25.27 -32.98 10.35
C ALA A 178 26.72 -33.41 10.64
N ASN A 179 27.21 -34.45 9.96
CA ASN A 179 28.60 -34.89 10.05
C ASN A 179 29.51 -34.19 9.04
N ASP A 180 28.95 -33.40 8.12
CA ASP A 180 29.68 -32.52 7.23
C ASP A 180 29.89 -31.15 7.88
N ALA A 181 30.96 -30.48 7.49
CA ALA A 181 31.33 -29.20 8.07
C ALA A 181 31.63 -28.17 6.99
N TRP A 182 31.33 -26.90 7.26
CA TRP A 182 31.62 -25.81 6.34
C TRP A 182 32.08 -24.56 7.09
N ASN A 183 32.80 -23.68 6.42
CA ASN A 183 33.20 -22.39 6.97
C ASN A 183 33.40 -21.35 5.86
N LEU A 184 33.53 -20.08 6.24
CA LEU A 184 33.74 -18.96 5.32
C LEU A 184 34.89 -18.06 5.78
N MET A 185 35.56 -17.44 4.82
CA MET A 185 36.49 -16.33 5.06
C MET A 185 36.22 -15.17 4.09
N ALA A 186 36.54 -13.97 4.54
CA ALA A 186 36.56 -12.79 3.70
C ALA A 186 37.91 -12.05 3.84
N ILE A 187 38.51 -11.67 2.71
CA ILE A 187 39.78 -10.91 2.66
C ILE A 187 39.62 -9.75 1.68
N THR A 188 40.03 -8.54 2.07
CA THR A 188 40.05 -7.37 1.17
C THR A 188 41.48 -7.00 0.80
N VAL A 189 41.74 -6.82 -0.49
CA VAL A 189 43.02 -6.37 -1.03
C VAL A 189 42.87 -4.98 -1.66
N ALA A 190 43.77 -4.06 -1.34
CA ALA A 190 43.78 -2.70 -1.86
C ALA A 190 44.59 -2.58 -3.17
N GLY A 191 44.12 -1.78 -4.12
CA GLY A 191 44.76 -1.49 -5.40
C GLY A 191 45.36 -0.07 -5.49
N PRO A 192 45.89 0.32 -6.66
CA PRO A 192 46.53 1.62 -6.85
C PRO A 192 45.51 2.76 -6.73
N SER A 193 45.77 3.71 -5.86
CA SER A 193 44.91 4.87 -5.61
C SER A 193 45.00 5.90 -6.74
N SER A 194 44.14 5.81 -7.74
CA SER A 194 43.97 6.86 -8.75
C SER A 194 43.18 8.03 -8.18
N GLY A 195 43.84 8.90 -7.40
CA GLY A 195 43.27 10.15 -6.88
C GLY A 195 42.25 9.92 -5.76
N ALA A 196 42.42 10.64 -4.64
CA ALA A 196 41.50 10.73 -3.50
C ALA A 196 40.13 10.07 -3.77
N ALA A 197 39.99 8.81 -3.33
CA ALA A 197 38.68 8.22 -3.16
C ALA A 197 37.93 9.20 -2.26
N ALA A 198 36.91 9.87 -2.81
CA ALA A 198 35.77 10.19 -1.98
C ALA A 198 35.46 8.87 -1.28
N GLU A 199 35.47 8.83 0.04
CA GLU A 199 34.85 7.72 0.76
C GLU A 199 33.51 7.51 0.05
N GLU A 200 33.37 6.39 -0.66
CA GLU A 200 32.07 5.95 -1.12
C GLU A 200 31.29 5.79 0.18
N LEU A 201 30.53 6.84 0.52
CA LEU A 201 29.58 6.78 1.62
C LEU A 201 28.72 5.59 1.30
N GLN A 202 28.89 4.52 2.08
CA GLN A 202 28.18 3.28 1.90
C GLN A 202 26.71 3.64 1.76
N SER A 203 26.13 3.36 0.59
CA SER A 203 24.76 3.78 0.31
C SER A 203 23.86 3.19 1.38
N ALA A 204 23.13 4.05 2.10
CA ALA A 204 22.29 3.60 3.19
C ALA A 204 21.19 2.71 2.61
N ASP A 205 21.07 1.48 3.13
CA ASP A 205 20.04 0.54 2.69
C ASP A 205 18.67 1.25 2.72
N PRO A 206 17.98 1.38 1.57
CA PRO A 206 16.69 2.03 1.49
C PRO A 206 15.64 1.46 2.47
N PHE A 207 15.71 0.16 2.80
CA PHE A 207 14.84 -0.42 3.82
C PHE A 207 15.21 0.05 5.22
N VAL A 208 16.49 0.15 5.54
CA VAL A 208 16.95 0.76 6.79
C VAL A 208 16.49 2.22 6.87
N VAL A 209 16.56 2.97 5.77
CA VAL A 209 16.04 4.34 5.70
C VAL A 209 14.52 4.36 5.94
N LEU A 210 13.75 3.51 5.26
CA LEU A 210 12.30 3.42 5.44
C LEU A 210 11.94 3.06 6.89
N VAL A 211 12.54 2.01 7.44
CA VAL A 211 12.28 1.55 8.82
C VAL A 211 12.67 2.65 9.81
N THR A 212 13.81 3.32 9.60
CA THR A 212 14.22 4.46 10.43
C THR A 212 13.20 5.57 10.37
N LEU A 213 12.71 5.94 9.18
CA LEU A 213 11.70 6.98 9.03
C LEU A 213 10.34 6.58 9.62
N ILE A 214 9.96 5.30 9.56
CA ILE A 214 8.78 4.75 10.22
C ILE A 214 8.92 4.88 11.74
N ILE A 215 10.08 4.48 12.30
CA ILE A 215 10.37 4.57 13.73
C ILE A 215 10.36 6.04 14.18
N VAL A 216 11.05 6.92 13.46
CA VAL A 216 11.07 8.37 13.73
C VAL A 216 9.66 8.95 13.67
N SER A 217 8.87 8.59 12.66
CA SER A 217 7.47 9.02 12.54
C SER A 217 6.62 8.52 13.71
N GLY A 218 6.85 7.28 14.14
CA GLY A 218 6.21 6.69 15.32
C GLY A 218 6.59 7.40 16.62
N ILE A 219 7.88 7.73 16.80
CA ILE A 219 8.38 8.50 17.94
C ILE A 219 7.79 9.92 17.94
N LEU A 220 7.77 10.59 16.79
CA LEU A 220 7.17 11.91 16.66
C LEU A 220 5.67 11.88 16.95
N LEU A 221 4.96 10.88 16.45
CA LEU A 221 3.55 10.68 16.76
C LEU A 221 3.34 10.46 18.27
N ALA A 222 4.13 9.58 18.89
CA ALA A 222 4.08 9.34 20.32
C ALA A 222 4.40 10.61 21.13
N ALA A 223 5.41 11.38 20.72
CA ALA A 223 5.77 12.65 21.34
C ALA A 223 4.63 13.68 21.22
N VAL A 224 3.98 13.77 20.06
CA VAL A 224 2.80 14.65 19.87
C VAL A 224 1.64 14.20 20.76
N ILE A 225 1.37 12.90 20.87
CA ILE A 225 0.33 12.36 21.74
C ILE A 225 0.64 12.68 23.22
N LEU A 226 1.85 12.37 23.67
CA LEU A 226 2.29 12.62 25.05
C LEU A 226 2.29 14.11 25.38
N TYR A 227 2.74 14.96 24.46
CA TYR A 227 2.69 16.41 24.61
C TYR A 227 1.25 16.92 24.68
N THR A 228 0.36 16.39 23.85
CA THR A 228 -1.07 16.73 23.89
C THR A 228 -1.68 16.31 25.22
N PHE A 229 -1.37 15.11 25.71
CA PHE A 229 -1.80 14.63 27.02
C PHE A 229 -1.28 15.54 28.15
N TYR A 230 0.02 15.83 28.18
CA TYR A 230 0.63 16.76 29.14
C TYR A 230 -0.04 18.14 29.13
N ARG A 231 -0.40 18.66 27.96
CA ARG A 231 -1.07 19.97 27.85
C ARG A 231 -2.51 19.96 28.32
N VAL A 232 -3.23 18.85 28.14
CA VAL A 232 -4.63 18.71 28.56
C VAL A 232 -4.73 18.43 30.06
N SER A 233 -3.80 17.66 30.64
CA SER A 233 -3.76 17.37 32.07
C SER A 233 -2.30 17.44 32.59
N PRO A 234 -1.78 18.66 32.86
CA PRO A 234 -0.40 18.84 33.32
C PRO A 234 -0.16 18.17 34.67
N ASP A 235 -1.13 18.35 35.58
CA ASP A 235 -1.08 17.81 36.95
C ASP A 235 -1.29 16.28 36.97
N GLY A 236 -1.82 15.71 35.87
CA GLY A 236 -2.02 14.28 35.66
C GLY A 236 -0.94 13.60 34.83
N PHE A 237 0.22 14.23 34.57
CA PHE A 237 1.31 13.60 33.83
C PHE A 237 2.11 12.61 34.71
N ASN A 238 1.43 11.58 35.22
CA ASN A 238 1.99 10.48 35.98
C ASN A 238 1.42 9.15 35.46
N TRP A 239 2.08 8.04 35.80
CA TRP A 239 1.64 6.72 35.33
C TRP A 239 0.22 6.36 35.81
N GLU A 240 -0.16 6.80 37.02
CA GLU A 240 -1.48 6.53 37.61
C GLU A 240 -2.64 7.13 36.81
N SER A 241 -2.40 8.24 36.11
CA SER A 241 -3.40 8.90 35.26
C SER A 241 -3.27 8.50 33.79
N PHE A 242 -2.04 8.25 33.32
CA PHE A 242 -1.78 7.81 31.95
C PHE A 242 -2.29 6.39 31.67
N ALA A 243 -2.10 5.45 32.61
CA ALA A 243 -2.52 4.06 32.40
C ALA A 243 -4.06 3.91 32.25
N PRO A 244 -4.91 4.51 33.10
CA PRO A 244 -6.35 4.53 32.85
C PRO A 244 -6.75 5.23 31.55
N TRP A 245 -6.09 6.36 31.22
CA TRP A 245 -6.36 7.10 29.98
C TRP A 245 -6.08 6.25 28.73
N ILE A 246 -4.93 5.56 28.65
CA ILE A 246 -4.62 4.73 27.49
C ILE A 246 -5.52 3.49 27.43
N ILE A 247 -5.86 2.88 28.57
CA ILE A 247 -6.83 1.77 28.63
C ILE A 247 -8.20 2.21 28.09
N GLU A 248 -8.63 3.44 28.39
CA GLU A 248 -9.86 4.02 27.88
C GLU A 248 -9.86 4.08 26.34
N TRP A 249 -8.74 4.40 25.70
CA TRP A 249 -8.61 4.37 24.23
C TRP A 249 -8.53 2.94 23.68
N LEU A 250 -7.75 2.06 24.33
CA LEU A 250 -7.55 0.67 23.88
C LEU A 250 -8.83 -0.16 23.94
N THR A 251 -9.71 0.13 24.90
CA THR A 251 -10.96 -0.62 25.13
C THR A 251 -12.22 0.15 24.77
N SER A 252 -12.09 1.35 24.18
CA SER A 252 -13.24 2.19 23.81
C SER A 252 -14.15 1.49 22.81
N THR A 253 -15.45 1.69 22.96
CA THR A 253 -16.45 1.38 21.93
C THR A 253 -17.09 2.62 21.32
N ASP A 254 -16.78 3.82 21.83
CA ASP A 254 -17.32 5.09 21.32
C ASP A 254 -16.87 5.33 19.87
N HIS A 255 -17.85 5.48 18.95
CA HIS A 255 -17.60 5.75 17.53
C HIS A 255 -16.66 6.94 17.28
N LYS A 256 -16.67 7.98 18.12
CA LYS A 256 -15.80 9.16 17.97
C LYS A 256 -14.35 8.81 18.28
N LYS A 257 -14.11 8.00 19.31
CA LYS A 257 -12.77 7.54 19.67
C LYS A 257 -12.23 6.57 18.64
N ILE A 258 -13.04 5.60 18.22
CA ILE A 258 -12.66 4.67 17.14
C ILE A 258 -12.38 5.42 15.84
N GLY A 259 -13.23 6.39 15.47
CA GLY A 259 -12.99 7.26 14.31
C GLY A 259 -11.69 8.08 14.42
N THR A 260 -11.33 8.51 15.62
CA THR A 260 -10.04 9.18 15.87
C THR A 260 -8.86 8.23 15.70
N LEU A 261 -8.97 6.99 16.17
CA LEU A 261 -7.94 5.97 15.98
C LEU A 261 -7.74 5.66 14.48
N TYR A 262 -8.84 5.56 13.72
CA TYR A 262 -8.80 5.47 12.26
C TYR A 262 -8.07 6.65 11.60
N PHE A 263 -8.30 7.88 12.06
CA PHE A 263 -7.56 9.04 11.55
C PHE A 263 -6.07 8.97 11.87
N LEU A 264 -5.71 8.61 13.10
CA LEU A 264 -4.31 8.51 13.49
C LEU A 264 -3.58 7.46 12.64
N ALA A 265 -4.18 6.28 12.46
CA ALA A 265 -3.65 5.23 11.61
C ALA A 265 -3.55 5.70 10.14
N GLY A 266 -4.63 6.26 9.60
CA GLY A 266 -4.69 6.73 8.22
C GLY A 266 -3.68 7.83 7.89
N PHE A 267 -3.53 8.84 8.75
CA PHE A 267 -2.52 9.89 8.56
C PHE A 267 -1.09 9.38 8.74
N PHE A 268 -0.87 8.44 9.67
CA PHE A 268 0.43 7.80 9.82
C PHE A 268 0.84 7.07 8.54
N PHE A 269 -0.02 6.20 8.01
CA PHE A 269 0.27 5.47 6.78
C PHE A 269 0.23 6.34 5.52
N LEU A 270 -0.49 7.48 5.52
CA LEU A 270 -0.37 8.49 4.47
C LEU A 270 1.07 9.05 4.41
N GLY A 271 1.67 9.31 5.57
CA GLY A 271 3.08 9.71 5.68
C GLY A 271 4.04 8.62 5.20
N VAL A 272 3.86 7.38 5.66
CA VAL A 272 4.69 6.23 5.26
C VAL A 272 4.58 5.97 3.75
N GLY A 273 3.38 5.98 3.18
CA GLY A 273 3.16 5.87 1.74
C GLY A 273 3.79 7.02 0.95
N GLY A 274 3.74 8.24 1.48
CA GLY A 274 4.40 9.42 0.92
C GLY A 274 5.93 9.30 0.91
N ILE A 275 6.54 8.77 1.99
CA ILE A 275 7.98 8.50 2.06
C ILE A 275 8.39 7.50 0.97
N MET A 276 7.64 6.40 0.82
CA MET A 276 7.92 5.42 -0.25
C MET A 276 7.80 6.04 -1.64
N ALA A 277 6.84 6.94 -1.87
CA ALA A 277 6.75 7.69 -3.12
C ALA A 277 7.97 8.58 -3.37
N MET A 278 8.54 9.19 -2.33
CA MET A 278 9.76 10.00 -2.47
C MET A 278 10.96 9.13 -2.86
N LEU A 279 11.13 7.95 -2.24
CA LEU A 279 12.20 7.02 -2.59
C LEU A 279 12.12 6.59 -4.07
N ILE A 280 10.91 6.24 -4.54
CA ILE A 280 10.63 5.96 -5.96
C ILE A 280 11.00 7.16 -6.85
N ARG A 281 10.66 8.39 -6.43
CA ARG A 281 10.95 9.60 -7.21
C ARG A 281 12.42 10.02 -7.21
N ILE A 282 13.17 9.72 -6.15
CA ILE A 282 14.64 9.89 -6.15
C ILE A 282 15.23 8.99 -7.22
N GLN A 283 14.88 7.70 -7.21
CA GLN A 283 15.34 6.74 -8.22
C GLN A 283 15.05 7.24 -9.64
N LEU A 284 13.84 7.72 -9.89
CA LEU A 284 13.41 8.16 -11.24
C LEU A 284 13.77 9.61 -11.60
N ALA A 285 14.55 10.31 -10.78
CA ALA A 285 14.87 11.72 -11.02
C ALA A 285 15.73 11.94 -12.27
N VAL A 286 16.63 11.01 -12.55
CA VAL A 286 17.63 11.06 -13.64
C VAL A 286 17.68 9.69 -14.34
N PRO A 287 18.20 9.61 -15.58
CA PRO A 287 18.32 8.31 -16.26
C PRO A 287 19.37 7.45 -15.58
N GLY A 288 19.09 6.15 -15.45
CA GLY A 288 20.13 5.18 -15.08
C GLY A 288 20.65 5.38 -13.66
N ASN A 289 19.85 6.03 -12.83
CA ASN A 289 20.15 6.19 -11.41
C ASN A 289 20.24 4.82 -10.75
N ASP A 290 21.07 4.71 -9.73
CA ASP A 290 21.37 3.48 -8.99
C ASP A 290 20.98 3.59 -7.51
N PHE A 291 20.16 4.58 -7.15
CA PHE A 291 19.68 4.80 -5.78
C PHE A 291 18.87 3.61 -5.21
N LEU A 292 18.02 2.99 -6.04
CA LEU A 292 17.33 1.74 -5.72
C LEU A 292 17.71 0.68 -6.74
N THR A 293 17.96 -0.54 -6.26
CA THR A 293 18.04 -1.71 -7.15
C THR A 293 16.66 -1.98 -7.78
N GLN A 294 16.63 -2.80 -8.84
CA GLN A 294 15.39 -3.19 -9.50
C GLN A 294 14.40 -3.85 -8.54
N ASP A 295 14.88 -4.77 -7.69
CA ASP A 295 14.03 -5.47 -6.72
C ASP A 295 13.49 -4.51 -5.65
N GLN A 296 14.35 -3.65 -5.11
CA GLN A 296 13.93 -2.62 -4.15
C GLN A 296 12.88 -1.68 -4.76
N TYR A 297 13.06 -1.26 -6.01
CA TYR A 297 12.09 -0.42 -6.70
C TYR A 297 10.72 -1.10 -6.80
N ASN A 298 10.69 -2.38 -7.20
CA ASN A 298 9.45 -3.17 -7.27
C ASN A 298 8.79 -3.34 -5.90
N MET A 299 9.59 -3.55 -4.85
CA MET A 299 9.14 -3.62 -3.47
C MET A 299 8.50 -2.31 -3.00
N PHE A 300 9.19 -1.18 -3.16
CA PHE A 300 8.64 0.14 -2.79
C PHE A 300 7.41 0.50 -3.60
N PHE A 301 7.40 0.20 -4.90
CA PHE A 301 6.25 0.43 -5.77
C PHE A 301 5.01 -0.35 -5.28
N THR A 302 5.20 -1.62 -4.94
CA THR A 302 4.14 -2.51 -4.43
C THR A 302 3.60 -1.99 -3.10
N MET A 303 4.50 -1.75 -2.14
CA MET A 303 4.15 -1.30 -0.81
C MET A 303 3.54 0.10 -0.78
N HIS A 304 3.98 1.00 -1.66
CA HIS A 304 3.37 2.32 -1.83
C HIS A 304 1.90 2.20 -2.21
N GLY A 305 1.57 1.44 -3.26
CA GLY A 305 0.19 1.28 -3.71
C GLY A 305 -0.71 0.65 -2.64
N THR A 306 -0.26 -0.47 -2.04
CA THR A 306 -1.01 -1.15 -0.96
C THR A 306 -1.24 -0.22 0.24
N THR A 307 -0.20 0.50 0.68
CA THR A 307 -0.28 1.38 1.86
C THR A 307 -1.23 2.55 1.61
N MET A 308 -1.13 3.21 0.45
CA MET A 308 -1.95 4.39 0.15
C MET A 308 -3.44 4.07 0.05
N ILE A 309 -3.80 2.93 -0.56
CA ILE A 309 -5.21 2.56 -0.75
C ILE A 309 -5.78 1.97 0.55
N PHE A 310 -5.14 0.93 1.07
CA PHE A 310 -5.76 0.11 2.12
C PHE A 310 -5.43 0.55 3.55
N LEU A 311 -4.27 1.19 3.77
CA LEU A 311 -3.83 1.62 5.11
C LEU A 311 -3.92 3.13 5.33
N ALA A 312 -4.04 3.93 4.27
CA ALA A 312 -4.21 5.38 4.37
C ALA A 312 -5.62 5.84 3.98
N ALA A 313 -6.01 5.73 2.71
CA ALA A 313 -7.27 6.29 2.22
C ALA A 313 -8.51 5.65 2.88
N MET A 314 -8.56 4.33 2.93
CA MET A 314 -9.68 3.60 3.55
C MET A 314 -9.85 3.93 5.05
N PRO A 315 -8.79 3.90 5.88
CA PRO A 315 -8.90 4.32 7.28
C PRO A 315 -9.32 5.77 7.45
N LEU A 316 -8.85 6.70 6.61
CA LEU A 316 -9.27 8.12 6.68
C LEU A 316 -10.77 8.28 6.40
N ILE A 317 -11.30 7.59 5.39
CA ILE A 317 -12.75 7.59 5.08
C ILE A 317 -13.54 6.97 6.24
N ASN A 318 -13.11 5.82 6.75
CA ASN A 318 -13.74 5.17 7.89
C ASN A 318 -13.67 6.03 9.16
N GLY A 319 -12.63 6.85 9.33
CA GLY A 319 -12.52 7.84 10.38
C GLY A 319 -13.65 8.87 10.33
N PHE A 320 -13.90 9.46 9.14
CA PHE A 320 -15.02 10.39 8.95
C PHE A 320 -16.37 9.70 9.12
N ALA A 321 -16.55 8.50 8.55
CA ALA A 321 -17.79 7.77 8.66
C ALA A 321 -18.11 7.44 10.12
N ASN A 322 -17.13 7.00 10.89
CA ASN A 322 -17.26 6.73 12.32
C ASN A 322 -17.66 7.99 13.09
N TRP A 323 -16.99 9.11 12.84
CA TRP A 323 -17.29 10.37 13.53
C TRP A 323 -18.68 10.90 13.19
N LEU A 324 -19.08 10.88 11.92
CA LEU A 324 -20.17 11.71 11.44
C LEU A 324 -21.46 10.96 11.17
N ILE A 325 -21.43 9.67 10.83
CA ILE A 325 -22.67 8.96 10.46
C ILE A 325 -23.67 8.95 11.61
N PRO A 326 -23.31 8.57 12.85
CA PRO A 326 -24.25 8.67 13.98
C PRO A 326 -24.74 10.10 14.20
N LEU A 327 -23.85 11.08 14.08
CA LEU A 327 -24.18 12.50 14.26
C LEU A 327 -25.19 13.00 13.22
N GLN A 328 -24.98 12.66 11.95
CA GLN A 328 -25.80 13.09 10.83
C GLN A 328 -27.19 12.46 10.80
N ILE A 329 -27.33 11.24 11.32
CA ILE A 329 -28.63 10.56 11.37
C ILE A 329 -29.34 10.72 12.72
N GLY A 330 -28.74 11.43 13.68
CA GLY A 330 -29.32 11.63 15.01
C GLY A 330 -29.26 10.42 15.94
N ALA A 331 -28.30 9.50 15.72
CA ALA A 331 -28.07 8.32 16.54
C ALA A 331 -27.06 8.60 17.67
N HIS A 332 -27.21 7.90 18.79
CA HIS A 332 -26.33 8.05 19.96
C HIS A 332 -24.95 7.38 19.77
N ASP A 333 -24.89 6.29 19.01
CA ASP A 333 -23.69 5.53 18.64
C ASP A 333 -23.99 4.68 17.38
N LEU A 334 -23.04 3.84 16.94
CA LEU A 334 -23.25 2.82 15.91
C LEU A 334 -24.05 1.62 16.45
N ALA A 335 -24.63 0.82 15.55
CA ALA A 335 -25.45 -0.35 15.89
C ALA A 335 -24.68 -1.46 16.62
N LEU A 336 -23.40 -1.66 16.27
CA LEU A 336 -22.55 -2.72 16.81
C LEU A 336 -21.20 -2.14 17.31
N PRO A 337 -21.19 -1.41 18.45
CA PRO A 337 -19.99 -0.68 18.92
C PRO A 337 -18.76 -1.55 19.17
N ARG A 338 -18.95 -2.80 19.63
CA ARG A 338 -17.84 -3.74 19.86
C ARG A 338 -17.25 -4.30 18.56
N ILE A 339 -18.10 -4.54 17.56
CA ILE A 339 -17.64 -4.96 16.22
C ILE A 339 -16.87 -3.82 15.56
N ASN A 340 -17.29 -2.58 15.79
CA ASN A 340 -16.57 -1.39 15.35
C ASN A 340 -15.15 -1.30 15.94
N ALA A 341 -15.02 -1.55 17.24
CA ALA A 341 -13.71 -1.57 17.89
C ALA A 341 -12.83 -2.72 17.33
N MET A 342 -13.40 -3.92 17.18
CA MET A 342 -12.71 -5.07 16.59
C MET A 342 -12.24 -4.78 15.15
N SER A 343 -13.08 -4.16 14.32
CA SER A 343 -12.74 -3.88 12.93
C SER A 343 -11.55 -2.93 12.82
N PHE A 344 -11.47 -1.91 13.70
CA PHE A 344 -10.29 -1.07 13.78
C PHE A 344 -9.05 -1.87 14.17
N TRP A 345 -9.12 -2.67 15.24
CA TRP A 345 -7.93 -3.39 15.76
C TRP A 345 -7.34 -4.39 14.79
N LEU A 346 -8.14 -4.95 13.88
CA LEU A 346 -7.62 -5.80 12.80
C LEU A 346 -6.66 -5.05 11.86
N GLN A 347 -6.76 -3.73 11.71
CA GLN A 347 -5.93 -2.97 10.78
C GLN A 347 -4.47 -2.81 11.23
N PRO A 348 -4.15 -2.40 12.48
CA PRO A 348 -2.76 -2.40 12.94
C PRO A 348 -2.10 -3.79 12.83
N PHE A 349 -2.81 -4.88 13.16
CA PHE A 349 -2.26 -6.23 13.01
C PHE A 349 -2.03 -6.60 11.54
N ALA A 350 -2.98 -6.26 10.66
CA ALA A 350 -2.83 -6.44 9.22
C ALA A 350 -1.62 -5.65 8.67
N ALA A 351 -1.43 -4.41 9.12
CA ALA A 351 -0.31 -3.58 8.72
C ALA A 351 1.03 -4.19 9.16
N ILE A 352 1.11 -4.74 10.37
CA ILE A 352 2.32 -5.47 10.82
C ILE A 352 2.64 -6.61 9.84
N LEU A 353 1.66 -7.45 9.50
CA LEU A 353 1.86 -8.54 8.54
C LEU A 353 2.30 -8.06 7.15
N ILE A 354 1.64 -7.01 6.63
CA ILE A 354 1.97 -6.41 5.34
C ILE A 354 3.42 -5.91 5.31
N PHE A 355 3.89 -5.29 6.40
CA PHE A 355 5.23 -4.73 6.51
C PHE A 355 6.29 -5.74 7.03
N THR A 356 5.92 -6.97 7.40
CA THR A 356 6.92 -7.94 7.90
C THR A 356 8.05 -8.17 6.89
N GLY A 357 7.72 -8.28 5.60
CA GLY A 357 8.73 -8.42 4.54
C GLY A 357 9.67 -7.20 4.44
N VAL A 358 9.18 -6.00 4.74
CA VAL A 358 10.02 -4.78 4.80
C VAL A 358 11.04 -4.90 5.94
N PHE A 359 10.62 -5.40 7.10
CA PHE A 359 11.52 -5.57 8.26
C PHE A 359 12.57 -6.67 8.05
N SER A 360 12.30 -7.64 7.18
CA SER A 360 13.23 -8.72 6.83
C SER A 360 14.03 -8.48 5.53
N GLY A 361 13.87 -7.32 4.89
CA GLY A 361 14.56 -6.96 3.64
C GLY A 361 14.02 -7.64 2.37
N GLN A 362 12.86 -8.29 2.45
CA GLN A 362 12.18 -8.98 1.35
C GLN A 362 10.70 -8.59 1.32
N ALA A 363 10.41 -7.31 1.07
CA ALA A 363 9.03 -6.85 0.96
C ALA A 363 8.32 -7.46 -0.26
N ALA A 364 7.00 -7.38 -0.31
CA ALA A 364 6.25 -7.81 -1.49
C ALA A 364 6.61 -6.93 -2.69
N ASP A 365 6.84 -7.55 -3.85
CA ASP A 365 7.39 -6.94 -5.07
C ASP A 365 6.51 -7.18 -6.31
N VAL A 366 5.30 -7.71 -6.10
CA VAL A 366 4.37 -8.19 -7.14
C VAL A 366 3.45 -7.11 -7.74
N GLY A 367 3.69 -5.84 -7.39
CA GLY A 367 2.79 -4.72 -7.59
C GLY A 367 1.54 -4.81 -6.69
N TRP A 368 0.88 -3.68 -6.42
CA TRP A 368 -0.32 -3.68 -5.56
C TRP A 368 -1.49 -4.54 -6.11
N THR A 369 -1.46 -4.85 -7.42
CA THR A 369 -2.42 -5.73 -8.10
C THR A 369 -2.09 -7.22 -7.95
N GLY A 370 -0.85 -7.56 -7.60
CA GLY A 370 -0.43 -8.92 -7.30
C GLY A 370 -0.78 -9.94 -8.39
N TYR A 371 -0.46 -9.66 -9.65
CA TYR A 371 -0.94 -10.50 -10.75
C TYR A 371 -0.36 -11.93 -10.71
N ALA A 372 -1.22 -12.93 -10.91
CA ALA A 372 -0.79 -14.28 -11.28
C ALA A 372 -0.26 -14.31 -12.73
N PRO A 373 0.69 -15.19 -13.07
CA PRO A 373 1.28 -16.22 -12.21
C PRO A 373 2.37 -15.69 -11.26
N TYR A 374 2.81 -14.43 -11.37
CA TYR A 374 3.93 -13.92 -10.58
C TYR A 374 3.68 -13.96 -9.06
N ILE A 375 2.48 -13.61 -8.60
CA ILE A 375 2.17 -13.65 -7.17
C ILE A 375 2.29 -15.05 -6.53
N VAL A 376 2.12 -16.12 -7.31
CA VAL A 376 2.25 -17.51 -6.84
C VAL A 376 3.52 -18.18 -7.34
N SER A 377 4.41 -17.47 -8.04
CA SER A 377 5.65 -18.08 -8.50
C SER A 377 6.57 -18.36 -7.33
N GLU A 378 7.42 -19.38 -7.49
CA GLU A 378 8.49 -19.72 -6.55
C GLU A 378 9.51 -18.59 -6.41
N THR A 379 9.64 -17.75 -7.44
CA THR A 379 10.51 -16.57 -7.43
C THR A 379 9.97 -15.41 -6.59
N ALA A 380 8.68 -15.40 -6.24
CA ALA A 380 8.11 -14.32 -5.42
C ALA A 380 8.46 -14.49 -3.94
N HIS A 381 8.91 -13.40 -3.31
CA HIS A 381 9.48 -13.41 -1.96
C HIS A 381 8.53 -13.91 -0.86
N THR A 382 9.09 -14.38 0.25
CA THR A 382 8.33 -14.74 1.45
C THR A 382 7.49 -13.57 2.00
N GLY A 383 7.93 -12.33 1.80
CA GLY A 383 7.15 -11.13 2.13
C GLY A 383 5.84 -11.01 1.36
N THR A 384 5.74 -11.54 0.13
CA THR A 384 4.49 -11.62 -0.63
C THR A 384 3.46 -12.50 0.05
N THR A 385 3.89 -13.58 0.71
CA THR A 385 3.00 -14.45 1.50
C THR A 385 2.40 -13.71 2.70
N LEU A 386 3.22 -12.96 3.44
CA LEU A 386 2.75 -12.17 4.60
C LEU A 386 1.93 -10.94 4.18
N TRP A 387 2.26 -10.34 3.04
CA TRP A 387 1.46 -9.31 2.39
C TRP A 387 0.06 -9.81 2.02
N ALA A 388 -0.06 -11.02 1.47
CA ALA A 388 -1.36 -11.65 1.22
C ALA A 388 -2.12 -11.91 2.54
N ALA A 389 -1.46 -12.46 3.57
CA ALA A 389 -2.06 -12.72 4.88
C ALA A 389 -2.60 -11.45 5.56
N GLY A 390 -1.82 -10.36 5.54
CA GLY A 390 -2.26 -9.09 6.09
C GLY A 390 -3.44 -8.49 5.34
N GLN A 391 -3.49 -8.62 4.01
CA GLN A 391 -4.66 -8.18 3.24
C GLN A 391 -5.92 -9.00 3.53
N ILE A 392 -5.81 -10.31 3.80
CA ILE A 392 -6.95 -11.13 4.28
C ILE A 392 -7.51 -10.57 5.60
N MET A 393 -6.64 -10.09 6.50
CA MET A 393 -7.10 -9.41 7.72
C MET A 393 -7.78 -8.07 7.42
N LEU A 394 -7.32 -7.31 6.42
CA LEU A 394 -7.99 -6.09 5.97
C LEU A 394 -9.38 -6.38 5.39
N VAL A 395 -9.54 -7.48 4.65
CA VAL A 395 -10.84 -7.96 4.18
C VAL A 395 -11.79 -8.16 5.37
N ALA A 396 -11.36 -8.89 6.40
CA ALA A 396 -12.16 -9.10 7.60
C ALA A 396 -12.53 -7.79 8.31
N SER A 397 -11.58 -6.87 8.48
CA SER A 397 -11.81 -5.52 9.03
C SER A 397 -12.91 -4.79 8.27
N SER A 398 -12.77 -4.70 6.94
CA SER A 398 -13.65 -3.94 6.08
C SER A 398 -15.06 -4.53 6.01
N THR A 399 -15.20 -5.86 6.00
CA THR A 399 -16.51 -6.53 6.06
C THR A 399 -17.24 -6.20 7.37
N LEU A 400 -16.56 -6.26 8.51
CA LEU A 400 -17.17 -5.97 9.82
C LEU A 400 -17.61 -4.50 9.93
N THR A 401 -16.77 -3.57 9.45
CA THR A 401 -17.10 -2.14 9.39
C THR A 401 -18.30 -1.87 8.48
N GLY A 402 -18.33 -2.48 7.29
CA GLY A 402 -19.43 -2.31 6.34
C GLY A 402 -20.78 -2.78 6.89
N ILE A 403 -20.82 -3.97 7.52
CA ILE A 403 -22.03 -4.50 8.16
C ILE A 403 -22.54 -3.54 9.25
N ASN A 404 -21.63 -3.01 10.06
CA ASN A 404 -22.00 -2.12 11.16
C ASN A 404 -22.60 -0.80 10.65
N PHE A 405 -22.01 -0.17 9.63
CA PHE A 405 -22.58 1.04 9.03
C PHE A 405 -23.92 0.79 8.36
N LEU A 406 -24.08 -0.33 7.63
CA LEU A 406 -25.37 -0.69 7.02
C LEU A 406 -26.46 -0.88 8.09
N ALA A 407 -26.17 -1.63 9.16
CA ALA A 407 -27.10 -1.82 10.27
C ALA A 407 -27.48 -0.49 10.93
N THR A 408 -26.50 0.39 11.15
CA THR A 408 -26.72 1.71 11.75
C THR A 408 -27.60 2.59 10.87
N ILE A 409 -27.23 2.77 9.60
CA ILE A 409 -27.95 3.66 8.68
C ILE A 409 -29.37 3.13 8.45
N CYS A 410 -29.57 1.81 8.34
CA CYS A 410 -30.90 1.22 8.12
C CYS A 410 -31.80 1.29 9.37
N GLY A 411 -31.24 1.05 10.56
CA GLY A 411 -31.99 0.78 11.77
C GLY A 411 -32.05 1.90 12.81
N MET A 412 -31.19 2.92 12.73
CA MET A 412 -31.00 3.89 13.83
C MET A 412 -31.21 5.36 13.42
N ARG A 413 -31.82 5.64 12.26
CA ARG A 413 -32.15 7.01 11.87
C ARG A 413 -33.14 7.64 12.85
N ALA A 414 -32.92 8.92 13.11
CA ALA A 414 -33.81 9.78 13.87
C ALA A 414 -35.27 9.72 13.35
N PRO A 415 -36.27 9.83 14.25
CA PRO A 415 -37.65 9.96 13.83
C PRO A 415 -37.85 11.12 12.85
N GLY A 416 -38.67 10.91 11.81
CA GLY A 416 -38.91 11.87 10.73
C GLY A 416 -37.87 11.85 9.60
N MET A 417 -36.71 11.18 9.78
CA MET A 417 -35.71 11.04 8.73
C MET A 417 -35.99 9.82 7.83
N GLY A 418 -36.72 10.04 6.75
CA GLY A 418 -36.86 9.07 5.67
C GLY A 418 -35.58 8.93 4.83
N TRP A 419 -35.59 7.98 3.88
CA TRP A 419 -34.43 7.70 3.01
C TRP A 419 -34.00 8.91 2.19
N MET A 420 -34.95 9.61 1.56
CA MET A 420 -34.68 10.78 0.71
C MET A 420 -34.55 12.08 1.50
N GLN A 421 -34.23 11.98 2.79
CA GLN A 421 -33.95 13.10 3.68
C GLN A 421 -32.57 13.00 4.35
N MET A 422 -31.85 11.88 4.17
CA MET A 422 -30.50 11.73 4.73
C MET A 422 -29.50 12.68 4.06
N PRO A 423 -28.49 13.19 4.79
CA PRO A 423 -27.37 13.92 4.19
C PRO A 423 -26.69 13.14 3.06
N LEU A 424 -26.10 13.85 2.09
CA LEU A 424 -25.47 13.22 0.93
C LEU A 424 -24.18 12.48 1.32
N PHE A 425 -23.51 12.92 2.39
CA PHE A 425 -22.41 12.15 2.98
C PHE A 425 -22.89 10.81 3.59
N THR A 426 -24.03 10.79 4.28
CA THR A 426 -24.62 9.53 4.76
C THR A 426 -25.00 8.60 3.61
N TRP A 427 -25.62 9.13 2.55
CA TRP A 427 -25.92 8.35 1.35
C TRP A 427 -24.68 7.80 0.67
N SER A 428 -23.61 8.60 0.59
CA SER A 428 -22.38 8.17 -0.06
C SER A 428 -21.70 7.02 0.71
N ILE A 429 -21.65 7.09 2.05
CA ILE A 429 -21.16 5.99 2.89
C ILE A 429 -22.06 4.75 2.78
N PHE A 430 -23.38 4.92 2.72
CA PHE A 430 -24.31 3.79 2.52
C PHE A 430 -24.02 3.06 1.20
N ILE A 431 -23.90 3.80 0.10
CA ILE A 431 -23.63 3.25 -1.23
C ILE A 431 -22.23 2.61 -1.29
N ALA A 432 -21.22 3.26 -0.70
CA ALA A 432 -19.87 2.72 -0.59
C ALA A 432 -19.85 1.37 0.14
N ASN A 433 -20.54 1.25 1.28
CA ASN A 433 -20.61 -0.01 2.03
C ASN A 433 -21.40 -1.11 1.29
N LEU A 434 -22.45 -0.76 0.54
CA LEU A 434 -23.15 -1.74 -0.30
C LEU A 434 -22.25 -2.28 -1.41
N MET A 435 -21.50 -1.42 -2.11
CA MET A 435 -20.54 -1.86 -3.11
C MET A 435 -19.47 -2.77 -2.49
N LEU A 436 -18.88 -2.34 -1.38
CA LEU A 436 -17.85 -3.08 -0.67
C LEU A 436 -18.36 -4.47 -0.23
N PHE A 437 -19.58 -4.56 0.32
CA PHE A 437 -20.15 -5.83 0.77
C PHE A 437 -20.32 -6.84 -0.36
N LEU A 438 -20.65 -6.37 -1.57
CA LEU A 438 -20.81 -7.21 -2.75
C LEU A 438 -19.48 -7.56 -3.43
N SER A 439 -18.49 -6.66 -3.38
CA SER A 439 -17.22 -6.80 -4.12
C SER A 439 -16.12 -7.49 -3.31
N ILE A 440 -16.05 -7.23 -1.99
CA ILE A 440 -14.97 -7.73 -1.12
C ILE A 440 -14.85 -9.25 -1.03
N PRO A 441 -15.92 -10.08 -1.15
CA PRO A 441 -15.77 -11.53 -1.10
C PRO A 441 -14.95 -12.07 -2.27
N ALA A 442 -15.03 -11.47 -3.46
CA ALA A 442 -14.27 -11.92 -4.63
C ALA A 442 -12.76 -11.78 -4.39
N TRP A 443 -12.33 -10.64 -3.85
CA TRP A 443 -10.93 -10.42 -3.47
C TRP A 443 -10.50 -11.27 -2.29
N GLY A 444 -11.34 -11.42 -1.27
CA GLY A 444 -11.08 -12.31 -0.13
C GLY A 444 -10.82 -13.75 -0.56
N VAL A 445 -11.67 -14.29 -1.46
CA VAL A 445 -11.48 -15.64 -2.02
C VAL A 445 -10.20 -15.71 -2.85
N GLY A 446 -9.93 -14.72 -3.71
CA GLY A 446 -8.68 -14.69 -4.49
C GLY A 446 -7.45 -14.69 -3.59
N LEU A 447 -7.41 -13.83 -2.57
CA LEU A 447 -6.29 -13.78 -1.62
C LEU A 447 -6.11 -15.09 -0.86
N ILE A 448 -7.19 -15.74 -0.45
CA ILE A 448 -7.14 -17.06 0.18
C ILE A 448 -6.57 -18.09 -0.80
N GLN A 449 -7.00 -18.11 -2.06
CA GLN A 449 -6.46 -18.99 -3.09
C GLN A 449 -4.96 -18.76 -3.29
N VAL A 450 -4.51 -17.50 -3.40
CA VAL A 450 -3.07 -17.16 -3.49
C VAL A 450 -2.33 -17.64 -2.25
N TYR A 451 -2.88 -17.39 -1.06
CA TYR A 451 -2.23 -17.79 0.19
C TYR A 451 -2.10 -19.32 0.27
N LEU A 452 -3.11 -20.07 -0.15
CA LEU A 452 -3.09 -21.54 -0.20
C LEU A 452 -2.10 -22.07 -1.26
N ASP A 453 -2.06 -21.48 -2.45
CA ASP A 453 -1.10 -21.86 -3.51
C ASP A 453 0.34 -21.69 -2.99
N ARG A 454 0.60 -20.60 -2.25
CA ARG A 454 1.92 -20.30 -1.68
C ARG A 454 2.31 -21.07 -0.42
N THR A 455 1.36 -21.66 0.31
CA THR A 455 1.64 -22.25 1.65
C THR A 455 1.35 -23.72 1.77
N ILE A 456 0.30 -24.21 1.11
CA ILE A 456 -0.15 -25.61 1.19
C ILE A 456 0.01 -26.30 -0.18
N GLY A 457 0.40 -25.57 -1.23
CA GLY A 457 0.64 -26.12 -2.56
C GLY A 457 -0.65 -26.45 -3.30
N THR A 458 -1.73 -25.69 -3.08
CA THR A 458 -2.86 -25.72 -4.02
C THR A 458 -2.43 -25.16 -5.38
N ALA A 459 -3.25 -25.36 -6.40
CA ALA A 459 -2.87 -25.00 -7.76
C ALA A 459 -3.97 -24.23 -8.50
N PHE A 460 -4.53 -23.20 -7.87
CA PHE A 460 -5.59 -22.38 -8.49
C PHE A 460 -5.07 -21.60 -9.70
N TYR A 461 -3.83 -21.10 -9.64
CA TYR A 461 -3.27 -20.24 -10.69
C TYR A 461 -2.06 -20.85 -11.42
N HIS A 462 -1.62 -22.07 -11.03
CA HIS A 462 -0.52 -22.77 -11.69
C HIS A 462 -0.97 -23.44 -12.98
N VAL A 463 -0.54 -22.91 -14.13
CA VAL A 463 -0.93 -23.39 -15.47
C VAL A 463 -0.56 -24.86 -15.69
N ALA A 464 0.60 -25.30 -15.22
CA ALA A 464 1.07 -26.69 -15.38
C ALA A 464 0.12 -27.71 -14.73
N SER A 465 -0.61 -27.30 -13.69
CA SER A 465 -1.58 -28.12 -12.96
C SER A 465 -3.03 -27.89 -13.41
N GLY A 466 -3.24 -27.14 -14.50
CA GLY A 466 -4.56 -26.79 -15.02
C GLY A 466 -5.22 -25.55 -14.40
N GLY A 467 -4.48 -24.79 -13.59
CA GLY A 467 -4.93 -23.51 -13.03
C GLY A 467 -4.98 -22.38 -14.08
N ASP A 468 -5.75 -21.33 -13.79
CA ASP A 468 -5.95 -20.19 -14.70
C ASP A 468 -5.45 -18.87 -14.07
N PRO A 469 -4.29 -18.32 -14.49
CA PRO A 469 -3.81 -17.02 -14.01
C PRO A 469 -4.77 -15.86 -14.28
N LEU A 470 -5.59 -15.90 -15.33
CA LEU A 470 -6.57 -14.85 -15.62
C LEU A 470 -7.72 -14.82 -14.62
N LEU A 471 -8.00 -15.94 -13.94
CA LEU A 471 -8.97 -15.99 -12.85
C LEU A 471 -8.64 -14.96 -11.75
N TRP A 472 -7.36 -14.82 -11.38
CA TRP A 472 -6.94 -13.81 -10.41
C TRP A 472 -7.32 -12.41 -10.88
N SER A 473 -7.04 -12.09 -12.15
CA SER A 473 -7.35 -10.77 -12.72
C SER A 473 -8.85 -10.48 -12.67
N HIS A 474 -9.70 -11.46 -12.97
CA HIS A 474 -11.14 -11.32 -12.84
C HIS A 474 -11.58 -11.08 -11.39
N LEU A 475 -11.11 -11.90 -10.44
CA LEU A 475 -11.46 -11.77 -9.02
C LEU A 475 -10.98 -10.44 -8.43
N PHE A 476 -9.72 -10.07 -8.73
CA PHE A 476 -9.12 -8.84 -8.27
C PHE A 476 -9.86 -7.63 -8.83
N TRP A 477 -10.17 -7.57 -10.13
CA TRP A 477 -10.82 -6.39 -10.70
C TRP A 477 -12.31 -6.32 -10.43
N TYR A 478 -13.00 -7.46 -10.27
CA TYR A 478 -14.38 -7.49 -9.77
C TYR A 478 -14.50 -6.81 -8.40
N PHE A 479 -13.45 -6.90 -7.59
CA PHE A 479 -13.31 -6.09 -6.38
C PHE A 479 -12.78 -4.68 -6.66
N GLY A 480 -11.64 -4.59 -7.35
CA GLY A 480 -10.80 -3.40 -7.43
C GLY A 480 -11.45 -2.24 -8.15
N HIS A 481 -12.32 -2.50 -9.14
CA HIS A 481 -13.04 -1.40 -9.77
C HIS A 481 -14.20 -0.84 -8.91
N PRO A 482 -15.07 -1.66 -8.30
CA PRO A 482 -15.95 -1.16 -7.24
C PRO A 482 -15.19 -0.45 -6.11
N GLU A 483 -14.04 -0.96 -5.69
CA GLU A 483 -13.24 -0.38 -4.62
C GLU A 483 -12.80 1.06 -4.91
N VAL A 484 -12.41 1.37 -6.16
CA VAL A 484 -12.10 2.77 -6.52
C VAL A 484 -13.33 3.68 -6.42
N TYR A 485 -14.54 3.15 -6.54
CA TYR A 485 -15.76 3.89 -6.23
C TYR A 485 -16.04 3.97 -4.72
N VAL A 486 -15.77 2.91 -3.96
CA VAL A 486 -15.90 2.90 -2.50
C VAL A 486 -15.06 4.02 -1.87
N VAL A 487 -13.91 4.35 -2.44
CA VAL A 487 -13.07 5.45 -1.95
C VAL A 487 -13.51 6.85 -2.42
N ILE A 488 -14.00 7.00 -3.66
CA ILE A 488 -14.34 8.33 -4.21
C ILE A 488 -15.77 8.79 -3.89
N VAL A 489 -16.72 7.87 -3.78
CA VAL A 489 -18.13 8.19 -3.49
C VAL A 489 -18.27 8.92 -2.15
N PRO A 490 -17.60 8.49 -1.05
CA PRO A 490 -17.56 9.25 0.19
C PRO A 490 -17.10 10.69 0.01
N ALA A 491 -16.02 10.92 -0.77
CA ALA A 491 -15.54 12.26 -1.09
C ALA A 491 -16.61 13.08 -1.84
N PHE A 492 -17.37 12.49 -2.77
CA PHE A 492 -18.52 13.18 -3.39
C PHE A 492 -19.56 13.65 -2.35
N GLY A 493 -19.81 12.83 -1.33
CA GLY A 493 -20.67 13.21 -0.20
C GLY A 493 -20.12 14.43 0.53
N VAL A 494 -18.83 14.41 0.89
CA VAL A 494 -18.14 15.55 1.55
C VAL A 494 -18.29 16.82 0.71
N ILE A 495 -17.95 16.76 -0.58
CA ILE A 495 -18.00 17.92 -1.47
C ILE A 495 -19.43 18.47 -1.57
N SER A 496 -20.44 17.60 -1.54
CA SER A 496 -21.84 18.03 -1.56
C SER A 496 -22.21 18.82 -0.30
N GLU A 497 -21.82 18.36 0.88
CA GLU A 497 -22.07 19.05 2.16
C GLU A 497 -21.31 20.38 2.24
N VAL A 498 -20.02 20.36 1.88
CA VAL A 498 -19.14 21.54 1.94
C VAL A 498 -19.63 22.62 0.98
N LEU A 499 -19.94 22.28 -0.27
CA LEU A 499 -20.39 23.26 -1.25
C LEU A 499 -21.78 23.83 -0.92
N ALA A 500 -22.71 23.00 -0.43
CA ALA A 500 -24.02 23.48 0.01
C ALA A 500 -23.90 24.47 1.18
N THR A 501 -23.13 24.10 2.21
CA THR A 501 -22.89 24.94 3.38
C THR A 501 -22.19 26.24 2.99
N SER A 502 -21.13 26.14 2.18
CA SER A 502 -20.31 27.29 1.78
C SER A 502 -21.06 28.23 0.84
N ALA A 503 -21.95 27.72 -0.01
CA ALA A 503 -22.77 28.52 -0.90
C ALA A 503 -24.02 29.12 -0.23
N ARG A 504 -24.33 28.72 1.01
CA ARG A 504 -25.57 29.08 1.75
C ARG A 504 -26.83 28.66 1.00
N ARG A 505 -26.79 27.47 0.38
CA ARG A 505 -27.90 26.96 -0.44
C ARG A 505 -28.10 25.48 -0.20
N SER A 506 -29.34 25.02 -0.35
CA SER A 506 -29.64 23.60 -0.48
C SER A 506 -28.98 23.02 -1.74
N VAL A 507 -28.64 21.73 -1.69
CA VAL A 507 -28.06 21.02 -2.82
C VAL A 507 -29.05 21.02 -3.98
N PHE A 508 -28.62 21.52 -5.14
CA PHE A 508 -29.40 21.43 -6.35
C PHE A 508 -29.48 19.98 -6.83
N GLY A 509 -30.70 19.50 -7.09
CA GLY A 509 -30.91 18.15 -7.59
C GLY A 509 -30.56 17.06 -6.58
N TYR A 510 -30.92 17.21 -5.29
CA TYR A 510 -30.64 16.19 -4.27
C TYR A 510 -31.02 14.75 -4.71
N ARG A 511 -32.23 14.55 -5.24
CA ARG A 511 -32.65 13.23 -5.73
C ARG A 511 -31.80 12.73 -6.89
N SER A 512 -31.42 13.61 -7.83
CA SER A 512 -30.56 13.22 -8.95
C SER A 512 -29.13 12.92 -8.48
N MET A 513 -28.63 13.57 -7.43
CA MET A 513 -27.36 13.21 -6.78
C MET A 513 -27.41 11.80 -6.17
N VAL A 514 -28.48 11.48 -5.41
CA VAL A 514 -28.66 10.15 -4.81
C VAL A 514 -28.73 9.08 -5.90
N TYR A 515 -29.55 9.28 -6.94
CA TYR A 515 -29.66 8.34 -8.05
C TYR A 515 -28.38 8.21 -8.85
N ALA A 516 -27.62 9.30 -9.04
CA ALA A 516 -26.33 9.25 -9.73
C ALA A 516 -25.31 8.42 -8.93
N MET A 517 -25.22 8.59 -7.60
CA MET A 517 -24.33 7.78 -6.76
C MET A 517 -24.76 6.31 -6.74
N ALA A 518 -26.07 6.04 -6.63
CA ALA A 518 -26.58 4.67 -6.64
C ALA A 518 -26.36 3.99 -8.01
N GLY A 519 -26.54 4.73 -9.10
CA GLY A 519 -26.27 4.28 -10.46
C GLY A 519 -24.79 3.91 -10.67
N ILE A 520 -23.86 4.71 -10.15
CA ILE A 520 -22.43 4.36 -10.12
C ILE A 520 -22.23 3.04 -9.37
N GLY A 521 -22.89 2.87 -8.21
CA GLY A 521 -22.80 1.65 -7.43
C GLY A 521 -23.24 0.38 -8.16
N VAL A 522 -24.28 0.47 -9.00
CA VAL A 522 -24.72 -0.67 -9.83
C VAL A 522 -23.77 -0.92 -10.99
N VAL A 523 -23.40 0.14 -11.73
CA VAL A 523 -22.57 0.01 -12.95
C VAL A 523 -21.14 -0.44 -12.62
N ALA A 524 -20.64 -0.17 -11.41
CA ALA A 524 -19.34 -0.60 -10.93
C ALA A 524 -19.06 -2.11 -11.14
N PHE A 525 -20.08 -2.96 -11.09
CA PHE A 525 -19.96 -4.42 -11.21
C PHE A 525 -19.94 -4.94 -12.64
N ILE A 526 -20.26 -4.11 -13.64
CA ILE A 526 -20.32 -4.53 -15.06
C ILE A 526 -19.25 -3.87 -15.94
N VAL A 527 -18.37 -3.04 -15.34
CA VAL A 527 -17.32 -2.31 -16.07
C VAL A 527 -15.90 -2.74 -15.72
N TYR A 528 -15.72 -3.60 -14.70
CA TYR A 528 -14.39 -3.96 -14.20
C TYR A 528 -13.42 -4.50 -15.26
N GLY A 529 -13.95 -5.13 -16.31
CA GLY A 529 -13.17 -5.69 -17.42
C GLY A 529 -12.36 -4.67 -18.21
N HIS A 530 -12.58 -3.35 -18.05
CA HIS A 530 -11.76 -2.34 -18.74
C HIS A 530 -10.31 -2.35 -18.29
N HIS A 531 -10.00 -2.93 -17.13
CA HIS A 531 -8.62 -3.10 -16.66
C HIS A 531 -7.92 -4.29 -17.33
N MET A 532 -8.65 -5.05 -18.14
CA MET A 532 -8.25 -6.32 -18.71
C MET A 532 -8.27 -6.31 -20.23
N PHE A 533 -8.43 -5.16 -20.89
CA PHE A 533 -8.54 -5.08 -22.35
C PHE A 533 -7.33 -5.64 -23.11
N THR A 534 -6.15 -5.62 -22.49
CA THR A 534 -4.89 -6.18 -23.02
C THR A 534 -4.59 -7.61 -22.52
N SER A 535 -5.44 -8.19 -21.67
CA SER A 535 -5.18 -9.47 -20.98
C SER A 535 -5.41 -10.73 -21.83
N GLY A 536 -6.04 -10.61 -22.99
CA GLY A 536 -6.51 -11.79 -23.75
C GLY A 536 -7.99 -12.14 -23.54
N MET A 537 -8.72 -11.41 -22.67
CA MET A 537 -10.17 -11.62 -22.44
C MET A 537 -11.02 -11.61 -23.73
N SER A 538 -12.18 -12.29 -23.71
CA SER A 538 -13.10 -12.42 -24.85
C SER A 538 -13.42 -11.09 -25.57
N PRO A 539 -13.32 -11.02 -26.91
CA PRO A 539 -13.63 -9.80 -27.68
C PRO A 539 -15.03 -9.24 -27.42
N THR A 540 -16.03 -10.12 -27.26
CA THR A 540 -17.41 -9.71 -26.94
C THR A 540 -17.47 -9.01 -25.58
N LEU A 541 -16.79 -9.56 -24.57
CA LEU A 541 -16.75 -8.95 -23.25
C LEU A 541 -16.01 -7.61 -23.28
N ARG A 542 -14.90 -7.50 -24.03
CA ARG A 542 -14.20 -6.21 -24.26
C ARG A 542 -15.13 -5.14 -24.83
N PHE A 543 -15.89 -5.49 -25.87
CA PHE A 543 -16.81 -4.55 -26.52
C PHE A 543 -17.92 -4.08 -25.59
N VAL A 544 -18.56 -5.00 -24.86
CA VAL A 544 -19.60 -4.67 -23.87
C VAL A 544 -19.04 -3.80 -22.75
N THR A 545 -17.87 -4.15 -22.23
CA THR A 545 -17.22 -3.38 -21.17
C THR A 545 -16.79 -1.99 -21.63
N MET A 546 -16.31 -1.83 -22.87
CA MET A 546 -16.04 -0.52 -23.46
C MET A 546 -17.29 0.38 -23.41
N LEU A 547 -18.42 -0.09 -23.94
CA LEU A 547 -19.66 0.72 -24.02
C LEU A 547 -20.20 1.07 -22.62
N THR A 548 -20.22 0.09 -21.72
CA THR A 548 -20.72 0.29 -20.35
C THR A 548 -19.82 1.21 -19.54
N THR A 549 -18.50 1.16 -19.73
CA THR A 549 -17.55 2.07 -19.07
C THR A 549 -17.71 3.51 -19.55
N MET A 550 -17.90 3.73 -20.86
CA MET A 550 -18.19 5.07 -21.39
C MET A 550 -19.46 5.67 -20.78
N LEU A 551 -20.48 4.85 -20.49
CA LEU A 551 -21.73 5.29 -19.89
C LEU A 551 -21.56 5.82 -18.45
N VAL A 552 -20.53 5.38 -17.72
CA VAL A 552 -20.25 5.82 -16.34
C VAL A 552 -19.92 7.32 -16.26
N ALA A 553 -19.43 7.91 -17.35
CA ALA A 553 -19.17 9.34 -17.42
C ALA A 553 -20.44 10.18 -17.22
N VAL A 554 -21.62 9.65 -17.58
CA VAL A 554 -22.90 10.38 -17.53
C VAL A 554 -23.34 10.65 -16.08
N PRO A 555 -23.51 9.64 -15.18
CA PRO A 555 -23.79 9.90 -13.77
C PRO A 555 -22.78 10.81 -13.09
N THR A 556 -21.50 10.67 -13.44
CA THR A 556 -20.43 11.50 -12.88
C THR A 556 -20.56 12.96 -13.33
N GLY A 557 -20.85 13.20 -14.61
CA GLY A 557 -21.10 14.52 -15.17
C GLY A 557 -22.31 15.22 -14.53
N ILE A 558 -23.42 14.50 -14.32
CA ILE A 558 -24.61 15.02 -13.63
C ILE A 558 -24.23 15.62 -12.26
N LYS A 559 -23.37 14.95 -11.51
CA LYS A 559 -22.92 15.42 -10.19
C LYS A 559 -22.11 16.71 -10.29
N ILE A 560 -21.19 16.81 -11.25
CA ILE A 560 -20.42 18.03 -11.51
C ILE A 560 -21.36 19.21 -11.81
N PHE A 561 -22.34 19.03 -12.69
CA PHE A 561 -23.31 20.07 -13.01
C PHE A 561 -24.21 20.43 -11.81
N ASN A 562 -24.62 19.46 -11.00
CA ASN A 562 -25.39 19.72 -9.78
C ASN A 562 -24.58 20.55 -8.76
N TRP A 563 -23.29 20.29 -8.58
CA TRP A 563 -22.43 21.11 -7.72
C TRP A 563 -22.26 22.54 -8.28
N LEU A 564 -22.00 22.68 -9.57
CA LEU A 564 -21.94 24.00 -10.24
C LEU A 564 -23.25 24.76 -10.05
N LYS A 565 -24.39 24.08 -10.17
CA LYS A 565 -25.71 24.71 -9.98
C LYS A 565 -26.02 25.05 -8.53
N THR A 566 -25.52 24.25 -7.58
CA THR A 566 -25.61 24.55 -6.13
C THR A 566 -24.86 25.84 -5.80
N MET A 567 -23.68 26.04 -6.40
CA MET A 567 -22.88 27.26 -6.24
C MET A 567 -23.45 28.47 -7.00
N HIS A 568 -24.05 28.25 -8.17
CA HIS A 568 -24.63 29.31 -8.99
C HIS A 568 -25.67 30.11 -8.21
N LYS A 569 -25.59 31.44 -8.20
CA LYS A 569 -26.45 32.34 -7.38
C LYS A 569 -26.35 32.10 -5.85
N GLY A 570 -25.40 31.31 -5.37
CA GLY A 570 -25.05 31.23 -3.95
C GLY A 570 -24.11 32.36 -3.53
N SER A 571 -23.88 32.46 -2.22
CA SER A 571 -22.89 33.38 -1.63
C SER A 571 -21.73 32.55 -1.09
N LEU A 572 -20.74 32.27 -1.92
CA LEU A 572 -19.63 31.39 -1.56
C LEU A 572 -18.74 32.03 -0.50
N VAL A 573 -18.62 31.37 0.65
CA VAL A 573 -17.64 31.70 1.67
C VAL A 573 -16.32 30.98 1.33
N TYR A 574 -15.32 31.75 0.89
CA TYR A 574 -13.98 31.24 0.54
C TYR A 574 -13.12 30.97 1.78
N ARG A 575 -13.47 29.91 2.53
CA ARG A 575 -12.62 29.32 3.57
C ARG A 575 -11.80 28.16 3.01
N THR A 576 -10.85 27.67 3.79
CA THR A 576 -9.93 26.60 3.38
C THR A 576 -10.67 25.34 2.90
N HIS A 577 -11.72 24.89 3.60
CA HIS A 577 -12.53 23.74 3.14
C HIS A 577 -13.15 23.98 1.74
N THR A 578 -13.62 25.19 1.46
CA THR A 578 -14.17 25.57 0.15
C THR A 578 -13.11 25.55 -0.93
N LEU A 579 -11.89 26.03 -0.64
CA LEU A 579 -10.79 26.02 -1.60
C LEU A 579 -10.41 24.59 -2.01
N TRP A 580 -10.31 23.67 -1.04
CA TRP A 580 -10.09 22.25 -1.34
C TRP A 580 -11.25 21.64 -2.13
N ALA A 581 -12.50 22.01 -1.83
CA ALA A 581 -13.65 21.56 -2.60
C ALA A 581 -13.64 22.07 -4.06
N LEU A 582 -13.20 23.31 -4.29
CA LEU A 582 -13.03 23.86 -5.63
C LEU A 582 -11.84 23.22 -6.35
N GLY A 583 -10.73 23.01 -5.65
CA GLY A 583 -9.57 22.27 -6.15
C GLY A 583 -9.96 20.88 -6.62
N PHE A 584 -10.72 20.15 -5.80
CA PHE A 584 -11.33 18.87 -6.14
C PHE A 584 -12.12 18.94 -7.45
N LEU A 585 -13.02 19.93 -7.63
CA LEU A 585 -13.82 20.03 -8.84
C LEU A 585 -12.95 20.16 -10.09
N VAL A 586 -11.86 20.94 -10.01
CA VAL A 586 -10.93 21.12 -11.12
C VAL A 586 -10.15 19.84 -11.40
N THR A 587 -9.47 19.29 -10.40
CA THR A 587 -8.60 18.11 -10.57
C THR A 587 -9.40 16.88 -10.93
N PHE A 588 -10.54 16.65 -10.29
CA PHE A 588 -11.39 15.49 -10.59
C PHE A 588 -11.98 15.57 -12.01
N THR A 589 -12.34 16.78 -12.50
CA THR A 589 -12.81 16.95 -13.88
C THR A 589 -11.70 16.65 -14.88
N LEU A 590 -10.48 17.15 -14.65
CA LEU A 590 -9.32 16.86 -15.50
C LEU A 590 -8.99 15.36 -15.51
N GLY A 591 -9.03 14.71 -14.35
CA GLY A 591 -8.88 13.26 -14.23
C GLY A 591 -9.98 12.49 -14.95
N GLY A 592 -11.23 12.94 -14.86
CA GLY A 592 -12.35 12.34 -15.61
C GLY A 592 -12.16 12.46 -17.12
N ILE A 593 -11.67 13.60 -17.62
CA ILE A 593 -11.37 13.80 -19.04
C ILE A 593 -10.27 12.84 -19.51
N SER A 594 -9.16 12.70 -18.76
CA SER A 594 -8.13 11.72 -19.13
C SER A 594 -8.60 10.27 -18.99
N GLY A 595 -9.57 10.02 -18.10
CA GLY A 595 -10.20 8.71 -17.94
C GLY A 595 -10.98 8.24 -19.16
N MET A 596 -11.54 9.18 -19.94
CA MET A 596 -12.34 8.86 -21.13
C MET A 596 -11.55 8.20 -22.26
N PHE A 597 -10.22 8.22 -22.21
CA PHE A 597 -9.39 7.51 -23.18
C PHE A 597 -9.34 6.00 -22.91
N PHE A 598 -9.35 5.56 -21.65
CA PHE A 598 -9.24 4.15 -21.28
C PHE A 598 -10.42 3.24 -21.66
N PRO A 599 -11.69 3.68 -21.67
CA PRO A 599 -12.73 2.81 -22.21
C PRO A 599 -12.59 2.61 -23.72
N SER A 600 -11.87 3.46 -24.45
CA SER A 600 -11.62 3.27 -25.89
C SER A 600 -10.56 2.20 -26.10
N LEU A 601 -10.95 1.04 -26.64
CA LEU A 601 -10.01 -0.04 -26.94
C LEU A 601 -8.81 0.42 -27.78
N ALA A 602 -9.04 1.29 -28.77
CA ALA A 602 -7.98 1.79 -29.65
C ALA A 602 -6.98 2.69 -28.92
N MET A 603 -7.40 3.35 -27.84
CA MET A 603 -6.52 4.23 -27.07
C MET A 603 -5.87 3.48 -25.91
N ASP A 604 -6.62 2.61 -25.23
CA ASP A 604 -6.10 1.77 -24.15
C ASP A 604 -4.95 0.89 -24.66
N THR A 605 -5.03 0.29 -25.86
CA THR A 605 -3.92 -0.50 -26.41
C THR A 605 -2.57 0.24 -26.46
N HIS A 606 -2.57 1.58 -26.54
CA HIS A 606 -1.36 2.39 -26.56
C HIS A 606 -1.02 3.02 -25.21
N LEU A 607 -2.03 3.38 -24.42
CA LEU A 607 -1.85 4.08 -23.14
C LEU A 607 -1.75 3.11 -21.95
N HIS A 608 -2.19 1.87 -22.10
CA HIS A 608 -2.17 0.84 -21.08
C HIS A 608 -0.76 0.61 -20.55
N GLU A 609 -0.63 0.46 -19.22
CA GLU A 609 0.64 0.36 -18.50
C GLU A 609 1.68 1.46 -18.81
N THR A 610 1.26 2.64 -19.29
CA THR A 610 2.13 3.82 -19.36
C THR A 610 1.93 4.75 -18.17
N TYR A 611 2.78 5.77 -18.06
CA TYR A 611 2.59 6.89 -17.13
C TYR A 611 1.27 7.63 -17.31
N PHE A 612 0.57 7.47 -18.45
CA PHE A 612 -0.75 8.08 -18.65
C PHE A 612 -1.79 7.48 -17.68
N VAL A 613 -1.75 6.16 -17.46
CA VAL A 613 -2.59 5.47 -16.46
C VAL A 613 -2.29 5.98 -15.07
N VAL A 614 -0.99 6.10 -14.74
CA VAL A 614 -0.52 6.62 -13.45
C VAL A 614 -1.05 8.03 -13.22
N ALA A 615 -0.91 8.91 -14.22
CA ALA A 615 -1.37 10.29 -14.15
C ALA A 615 -2.89 10.38 -13.96
N HIS A 616 -3.65 9.68 -14.81
CA HIS A 616 -5.11 9.63 -14.73
C HIS A 616 -5.58 9.18 -13.34
N PHE A 617 -5.08 8.03 -12.88
CA PHE A 617 -5.49 7.48 -11.60
C PHE A 617 -5.17 8.42 -10.43
N HIS A 618 -4.00 9.06 -10.42
CA HIS A 618 -3.66 10.02 -9.37
C HIS A 618 -4.50 11.31 -9.45
N TYR A 619 -4.92 11.75 -10.64
CA TYR A 619 -5.88 12.85 -10.77
C TYR A 619 -7.24 12.53 -10.14
N VAL A 620 -7.77 11.33 -10.35
CA VAL A 620 -9.07 10.94 -9.78
C VAL A 620 -8.98 10.48 -8.34
N PHE A 621 -7.87 9.87 -7.92
CA PHE A 621 -7.68 9.35 -6.56
C PHE A 621 -7.12 10.41 -5.60
N VAL A 622 -5.98 11.03 -5.92
CA VAL A 622 -5.41 12.08 -5.06
C VAL A 622 -6.19 13.38 -5.25
N GLY A 623 -6.34 13.83 -6.49
CA GLY A 623 -7.13 15.02 -6.81
C GLY A 623 -8.64 14.86 -6.52
N GLY A 624 -9.13 13.64 -6.34
CA GLY A 624 -10.49 13.35 -5.90
C GLY A 624 -10.58 13.02 -4.41
N THR A 625 -10.25 11.80 -4.02
CA THR A 625 -10.39 11.31 -2.65
C THR A 625 -9.53 12.10 -1.65
N VAL A 626 -8.24 12.31 -1.92
CA VAL A 626 -7.35 12.99 -0.95
C VAL A 626 -7.72 14.47 -0.79
N PHE A 627 -8.03 15.18 -1.87
CA PHE A 627 -8.51 16.57 -1.79
C PHE A 627 -9.88 16.66 -1.11
N GLY A 628 -10.76 15.68 -1.34
CA GLY A 628 -12.01 15.52 -0.60
C GLY A 628 -11.76 15.33 0.90
N VAL A 629 -10.78 14.50 1.28
CA VAL A 629 -10.34 14.33 2.67
C VAL A 629 -9.79 15.63 3.24
N PHE A 630 -8.96 16.39 2.52
CA PHE A 630 -8.47 17.68 3.02
C PHE A 630 -9.63 18.67 3.23
N SER A 631 -10.57 18.73 2.29
CA SER A 631 -11.80 19.52 2.45
C SER A 631 -12.57 19.10 3.71
N ALA A 632 -12.75 17.79 3.92
CA ALA A 632 -13.40 17.21 5.10
C ALA A 632 -12.69 17.55 6.40
N VAL A 633 -11.35 17.51 6.44
CA VAL A 633 -10.56 17.88 7.62
C VAL A 633 -10.83 19.34 7.96
N TYR A 634 -10.64 20.28 7.03
CA TYR A 634 -10.87 21.69 7.32
C TYR A 634 -12.33 22.02 7.68
N TYR A 635 -13.29 21.22 7.21
CA TYR A 635 -14.71 21.40 7.50
C TYR A 635 -15.12 20.82 8.87
N TRP A 636 -14.72 19.59 9.22
CA TRP A 636 -15.17 18.92 10.44
C TRP A 636 -14.15 18.89 11.58
N PHE A 637 -12.89 19.26 11.37
CA PHE A 637 -11.92 19.33 12.47
C PHE A 637 -12.33 20.28 13.61
N PRO A 638 -13.03 21.41 13.37
CA PRO A 638 -13.60 22.20 14.46
C PRO A 638 -14.63 21.44 15.31
N LYS A 639 -15.42 20.55 14.69
CA LYS A 639 -16.36 19.67 15.39
C LYS A 639 -15.62 18.62 16.21
N MET A 640 -14.56 18.02 15.67
CA MET A 640 -13.80 16.97 16.35
C MET A 640 -12.91 17.49 17.49
N SER A 641 -12.27 18.64 17.29
CA SER A 641 -11.30 19.22 18.25
C SER A 641 -11.90 20.27 19.19
N GLY A 642 -13.08 20.80 18.88
CA GLY A 642 -13.67 21.94 19.57
C GLY A 642 -12.94 23.27 19.34
N ARG A 643 -12.04 23.35 18.35
CA ARG A 643 -11.24 24.55 18.06
C ARG A 643 -11.17 24.83 16.56
N MET A 644 -11.20 26.12 16.22
CA MET A 644 -11.10 26.59 14.84
C MET A 644 -9.67 26.48 14.32
N MET A 645 -9.51 25.93 13.11
CA MET A 645 -8.23 25.87 12.41
C MET A 645 -7.77 27.24 11.91
N ASP A 646 -6.46 27.40 11.70
CA ASP A 646 -5.89 28.63 11.15
C ASP A 646 -6.05 28.67 9.62
N GLU A 647 -6.84 29.62 9.13
CA GLU A 647 -7.11 29.79 7.70
C GLU A 647 -5.89 30.24 6.87
N LYS A 648 -4.89 30.91 7.46
CA LYS A 648 -3.68 31.29 6.73
C LYS A 648 -2.81 30.08 6.45
N TRP A 649 -2.66 29.21 7.45
CA TRP A 649 -1.97 27.93 7.30
C TRP A 649 -2.75 27.00 6.37
N GLY A 650 -4.08 27.02 6.45
CA GLY A 650 -4.96 26.31 5.54
C GLY A 650 -4.82 26.74 4.08
N LEU A 651 -4.80 28.05 3.82
CA LEU A 651 -4.55 28.62 2.50
C LEU A 651 -3.14 28.26 1.98
N LEU A 652 -2.12 28.34 2.83
CA LEU A 652 -0.75 27.96 2.46
C LEU A 652 -0.68 26.47 2.07
N HIS A 653 -1.30 25.59 2.86
CA HIS A 653 -1.42 24.17 2.55
C HIS A 653 -2.12 23.96 1.20
N PHE A 654 -3.24 24.65 0.95
CA PHE A 654 -3.96 24.56 -0.31
C PHE A 654 -3.11 25.00 -1.51
N LEU A 655 -2.49 26.18 -1.45
CA LEU A 655 -1.71 26.71 -2.59
C LEU A 655 -0.50 25.83 -2.90
N THR A 656 0.26 25.45 -1.88
CA THR A 656 1.44 24.60 -2.05
C THR A 656 1.05 23.21 -2.54
N GLY A 657 0.03 22.58 -1.94
CA GLY A 657 -0.45 21.26 -2.33
C GLY A 657 -1.07 21.23 -3.73
N PHE A 658 -1.95 22.18 -4.07
CA PHE A 658 -2.63 22.23 -5.36
C PHE A 658 -1.66 22.45 -6.54
N ILE A 659 -0.71 23.38 -6.39
CA ILE A 659 0.25 23.70 -7.47
C ILE A 659 1.22 22.53 -7.67
N SER A 660 1.83 22.04 -6.59
CA SER A 660 2.79 20.93 -6.66
C SER A 660 2.13 19.65 -7.17
N PHE A 661 0.91 19.34 -6.75
CA PHE A 661 0.13 18.21 -7.26
C PHE A 661 0.00 18.22 -8.79
N ASN A 662 -0.39 19.36 -9.37
CA ASN A 662 -0.48 19.49 -10.83
C ASN A 662 0.91 19.41 -11.48
N GLY A 663 1.95 19.95 -10.83
CA GLY A 663 3.34 19.83 -11.27
C GLY A 663 3.86 18.39 -11.32
N ILE A 664 3.31 17.48 -10.51
CA ILE A 664 3.65 16.05 -10.55
C ILE A 664 2.90 15.36 -11.69
N PHE A 665 1.56 15.38 -11.65
CA PHE A 665 0.78 14.43 -12.44
C PHE A 665 0.37 14.97 -13.80
N TRP A 666 0.31 16.29 -14.01
CA TRP A 666 0.02 16.80 -15.35
C TRP A 666 1.13 16.38 -16.34
N PRO A 667 2.43 16.57 -16.04
CA PRO A 667 3.50 16.15 -16.94
C PRO A 667 3.55 14.64 -17.19
N MET A 668 3.11 13.82 -16.23
CA MET A 668 3.06 12.36 -16.41
C MET A 668 2.13 11.92 -17.55
N HIS A 669 1.05 12.67 -17.85
CA HIS A 669 0.25 12.38 -19.05
C HIS A 669 1.09 12.52 -20.32
N LYS A 670 1.90 13.58 -20.43
CA LYS A 670 2.81 13.77 -21.56
C LYS A 670 3.82 12.63 -21.65
N LEU A 671 4.46 12.27 -20.54
CA LEU A 671 5.42 11.15 -20.51
C LEU A 671 4.77 9.82 -20.92
N GLY A 672 3.52 9.59 -20.52
CA GLY A 672 2.76 8.41 -20.94
C GLY A 672 2.49 8.37 -22.44
N VAL A 673 2.09 9.50 -23.05
CA VAL A 673 1.89 9.60 -24.52
C VAL A 673 3.19 9.37 -25.28
N LEU A 674 4.32 9.79 -24.71
CA LEU A 674 5.64 9.55 -25.29
C LEU A 674 6.15 8.11 -25.09
N GLY A 675 5.36 7.23 -24.47
CA GLY A 675 5.68 5.81 -24.31
C GLY A 675 6.42 5.42 -23.05
N MET A 676 6.54 6.32 -22.04
CA MET A 676 7.16 5.95 -20.77
C MET A 676 6.27 4.95 -20.02
N ALA A 677 6.71 3.69 -19.98
CA ALA A 677 6.02 2.62 -19.27
C ALA A 677 6.10 2.79 -17.75
N ARG A 678 5.06 2.37 -17.02
CA ARG A 678 5.05 2.34 -15.55
C ARG A 678 5.87 1.15 -15.03
N ARG A 679 6.21 1.15 -13.74
CA ARG A 679 6.88 0.02 -13.05
C ARG A 679 8.29 -0.31 -13.55
N HIS A 680 8.96 0.60 -14.26
CA HIS A 680 10.38 0.46 -14.56
C HIS A 680 11.24 1.24 -13.56
N HIS A 681 12.32 0.63 -13.08
CA HIS A 681 13.26 1.24 -12.12
C HIS A 681 14.11 2.36 -12.75
N THR A 682 14.31 2.29 -14.07
CA THR A 682 14.88 3.33 -14.92
C THR A 682 13.96 3.50 -16.13
N TRP A 683 14.12 4.57 -16.90
CA TRP A 683 13.25 4.85 -18.05
C TRP A 683 13.88 4.55 -19.42
N PHE A 684 14.99 3.82 -19.42
CA PHE A 684 15.53 3.09 -20.58
C PHE A 684 15.68 1.61 -20.22
N ILE A 685 15.40 0.70 -21.16
CA ILE A 685 15.53 -0.74 -20.92
C ILE A 685 16.87 -1.24 -21.46
N THR A 686 17.28 -0.73 -22.62
CA THR A 686 18.56 -1.03 -23.26
C THR A 686 19.42 0.22 -23.43
N THR A 687 20.72 0.04 -23.70
CA THR A 687 21.62 1.12 -24.10
C THR A 687 21.14 1.85 -25.36
N ASP A 688 20.49 1.11 -26.28
CA ASP A 688 19.92 1.68 -27.50
C ASP A 688 18.69 2.53 -27.17
N ASP A 689 17.86 2.12 -26.22
CA ASP A 689 16.72 2.92 -25.75
C ASP A 689 17.20 4.22 -25.10
N TYR A 690 18.32 4.18 -24.34
CA TYR A 690 18.91 5.37 -23.71
C TYR A 690 19.20 6.48 -24.74
N ALA A 691 19.79 6.13 -25.88
CA ALA A 691 20.09 7.07 -26.95
C ALA A 691 18.83 7.59 -27.67
N ASN A 692 17.72 6.83 -27.64
CA ASN A 692 16.46 7.16 -28.29
C ASN A 692 15.49 7.96 -27.41
N ILE A 693 15.82 8.19 -26.13
CA ILE A 693 14.94 8.96 -25.24
C ILE A 693 14.93 10.43 -25.63
N PRO A 694 13.73 11.04 -25.83
CA PRO A 694 13.63 12.48 -26.01
C PRO A 694 14.30 13.21 -24.85
N ALA A 695 15.24 14.12 -25.15
CA ALA A 695 16.00 14.85 -24.13
C ALA A 695 15.10 15.60 -23.12
N GLU A 696 13.87 15.93 -23.50
CA GLU A 696 12.89 16.54 -22.59
C GLU A 696 12.40 15.61 -21.48
N MET A 697 12.42 14.28 -21.65
CA MET A 697 11.93 13.34 -20.63
C MET A 697 12.72 13.41 -19.32
N ALA A 698 14.03 13.62 -19.41
CA ALA A 698 14.89 13.79 -18.23
C ALA A 698 14.48 15.03 -17.43
N SER A 699 14.33 16.17 -18.11
CA SER A 699 13.89 17.43 -17.52
C SER A 699 12.51 17.32 -16.88
N TRP A 700 11.57 16.63 -17.54
CA TRP A 700 10.24 16.38 -16.99
C TRP A 700 10.29 15.50 -15.74
N ASN A 701 11.07 14.41 -15.75
CA ASN A 701 11.20 13.54 -14.58
C ASN A 701 11.82 14.26 -13.37
N LEU A 702 12.85 15.08 -13.58
CA LEU A 702 13.42 15.88 -12.51
C LEU A 702 12.41 16.90 -11.97
N PHE A 703 11.69 17.60 -12.85
CA PHE A 703 10.62 18.53 -12.45
C PHE A 703 9.50 17.85 -11.65
N ILE A 704 9.08 16.67 -12.08
CA ILE A 704 8.11 15.83 -11.37
C ILE A 704 8.64 15.47 -9.99
N THR A 705 9.90 15.06 -9.86
CA THR A 705 10.51 14.71 -8.58
C THR A 705 10.55 15.90 -7.64
N VAL A 706 10.99 17.08 -8.09
CA VAL A 706 10.99 18.30 -7.27
C VAL A 706 9.56 18.65 -6.83
N SER A 707 8.59 18.57 -7.75
CA SER A 707 7.18 18.80 -7.43
C SER A 707 6.63 17.79 -6.42
N ALA A 708 7.09 16.53 -6.49
CA ALA A 708 6.71 15.47 -5.55
C ALA A 708 7.16 15.78 -4.13
N PHE A 709 8.39 16.25 -3.94
CA PHE A 709 8.87 16.71 -2.63
C PHE A 709 8.08 17.91 -2.11
N LEU A 710 7.76 18.89 -2.97
CA LEU A 710 6.94 20.04 -2.57
C LEU A 710 5.54 19.60 -2.10
N PHE A 711 4.92 18.64 -2.81
CA PHE A 711 3.63 18.09 -2.41
C PHE A 711 3.73 17.30 -1.10
N PHE A 712 4.75 16.46 -0.94
CA PHE A 712 5.01 15.73 0.29
C PHE A 712 5.13 16.69 1.49
N PHE A 713 5.98 17.71 1.38
CA PHE A 713 6.19 18.69 2.45
C PHE A 713 4.95 19.56 2.72
N SER A 714 4.08 19.79 1.73
CA SER A 714 2.84 20.53 1.94
C SER A 714 1.94 19.88 3.02
N ASN A 715 1.95 18.54 3.13
CA ASN A 715 1.16 17.82 4.14
C ASN A 715 1.61 18.13 5.57
N PHE A 716 2.87 18.50 5.79
CA PHE A 716 3.34 18.92 7.12
C PHE A 716 2.75 20.26 7.55
N ILE A 717 2.31 21.10 6.59
CA ILE A 717 1.58 22.34 6.87
C ILE A 717 0.21 22.01 7.46
N LEU A 718 -0.48 20.99 6.94
CA LEU A 718 -1.73 20.48 7.52
C LEU A 718 -1.51 19.95 8.94
N VAL A 719 -0.53 19.06 9.13
CA VAL A 719 -0.22 18.48 10.45
C VAL A 719 0.14 19.58 11.45
N GLY A 720 0.99 20.55 11.06
CA GLY A 720 1.33 21.70 11.87
C GLY A 720 0.11 22.56 12.23
N ASN A 721 -0.83 22.75 11.30
CA ASN A 721 -2.08 23.46 11.56
C ASN A 721 -2.98 22.69 12.55
N MET A 722 -3.10 21.37 12.40
CA MET A 722 -3.86 20.52 13.34
C MET A 722 -3.28 20.61 14.76
N ILE A 723 -1.96 20.48 14.91
CA ILE A 723 -1.26 20.60 16.21
C ILE A 723 -1.49 21.99 16.80
N LYS A 724 -1.24 23.05 16.02
CA LYS A 724 -1.49 24.44 16.43
C LYS A 724 -2.92 24.65 16.90
N THR A 725 -3.88 24.07 16.20
CA THR A 725 -5.32 24.17 16.51
C THR A 725 -5.65 23.52 17.85
N VAL A 726 -5.18 22.29 18.10
CA VAL A 726 -5.42 21.60 19.38
C VAL A 726 -4.77 22.35 20.54
N VAL A 727 -3.56 22.88 20.35
CA VAL A 727 -2.78 23.56 21.39
C VAL A 727 -3.28 24.97 21.69
N SER A 728 -3.66 25.73 20.67
CA SER A 728 -3.86 27.20 20.77
C SER A 728 -5.00 27.75 19.91
N GLY A 729 -5.77 26.89 19.22
CA GLY A 729 -6.89 27.31 18.38
C GLY A 729 -8.02 27.98 19.19
N LYS A 730 -8.73 28.91 18.56
CA LYS A 730 -9.89 29.57 19.18
C LYS A 730 -11.01 28.55 19.39
N LYS A 731 -11.77 28.65 20.50
CA LYS A 731 -12.92 27.76 20.75
C LYS A 731 -13.89 27.80 19.57
N ALA A 732 -14.28 26.64 19.07
CA ALA A 732 -15.28 26.52 18.02
C ALA A 732 -16.68 26.55 18.64
N PRO A 733 -17.64 27.29 18.05
CA PRO A 733 -19.05 27.13 18.40
C PRO A 733 -19.57 25.74 17.99
N ALA A 734 -20.79 25.41 18.41
CA ALA A 734 -21.48 24.19 17.98
C ALA A 734 -21.60 24.12 16.44
N ASP A 735 -21.97 25.24 15.82
CA ASP A 735 -22.07 25.38 14.38
C ASP A 735 -21.19 26.55 13.88
N PRO A 736 -19.92 26.30 13.50
CA PRO A 736 -19.01 27.33 13.01
C PRO A 736 -19.35 27.79 11.60
N TRP A 737 -20.07 26.97 10.83
CA TRP A 737 -20.27 27.18 9.41
C TRP A 737 -21.69 27.56 9.05
N GLY A 738 -22.67 27.46 9.95
CA GLY A 738 -24.10 27.60 9.63
C GLY A 738 -24.58 26.44 8.76
N GLY A 739 -24.27 25.21 9.17
CA GLY A 739 -24.66 23.97 8.50
C GLY A 739 -26.13 23.59 8.74
N TRP A 740 -26.62 22.59 8.01
CA TRP A 740 -28.05 22.22 7.99
C TRP A 740 -28.33 20.86 8.64
N SER A 741 -27.28 20.05 8.84
CA SER A 741 -27.34 18.67 9.28
C SER A 741 -27.13 18.52 10.80
N PHE A 742 -27.57 17.40 11.37
CA PHE A 742 -27.68 17.21 12.82
C PHE A 742 -26.36 17.23 13.58
N GLU A 743 -25.21 16.99 12.94
CA GLU A 743 -23.90 17.09 13.59
C GLU A 743 -23.61 18.50 14.13
N TRP A 744 -24.25 19.53 13.57
CA TRP A 744 -24.11 20.92 14.00
C TRP A 744 -25.01 21.29 15.18
N MET A 745 -25.95 20.41 15.58
CA MET A 745 -26.77 20.59 16.79
C MET A 745 -26.02 20.25 18.08
N CYS A 746 -24.97 19.41 18.00
CA CYS A 746 -24.16 19.04 19.15
C CYS A 746 -23.10 20.11 19.47
N ALA A 747 -22.60 20.10 20.71
CA ALA A 747 -21.41 20.86 21.09
C ALA A 747 -20.18 20.47 20.24
N SER A 748 -19.11 21.27 20.35
CA SER A 748 -17.82 21.02 19.68
C SER A 748 -16.71 20.94 20.76
N PRO A 749 -16.18 19.75 21.09
CA PRO A 749 -16.58 18.43 20.60
C PRO A 749 -17.94 17.94 21.16
N PRO A 750 -18.62 17.00 20.47
CA PRO A 750 -19.85 16.40 20.97
C PRO A 750 -19.65 15.61 22.27
N PRO A 751 -20.64 15.57 23.18
CA PRO A 751 -20.59 14.72 24.36
C PRO A 751 -20.68 13.22 24.00
N THR A 752 -20.47 12.36 24.98
CA THR A 752 -20.73 10.91 24.88
C THR A 752 -21.77 10.52 25.92
N PRO A 753 -22.96 10.00 25.54
CA PRO A 753 -23.46 9.81 24.17
C PRO A 753 -23.71 11.15 23.42
N SER A 754 -23.70 11.11 22.09
CA SER A 754 -23.77 12.32 21.23
C SER A 754 -25.16 12.97 21.24
N PHE A 755 -26.21 12.16 21.33
CA PHE A 755 -27.60 12.55 21.52
C PHE A 755 -28.20 11.73 22.67
N ASP A 756 -29.24 12.27 23.31
CA ASP A 756 -29.98 11.57 24.37
C ASP A 756 -30.70 10.34 23.79
N PRO A 757 -30.38 9.10 24.23
CA PRO A 757 -31.06 7.89 23.78
C PRO A 757 -32.56 7.88 24.04
N HIS A 758 -33.04 8.62 25.05
CA HIS A 758 -34.45 8.72 25.40
C HIS A 758 -35.18 9.87 24.69
N ASN A 759 -34.44 10.81 24.10
CA ASN A 759 -34.99 11.97 23.42
C ASN A 759 -34.16 12.31 22.16
N PRO A 760 -34.19 11.45 21.13
CA PRO A 760 -33.45 11.69 19.90
C PRO A 760 -34.00 12.93 19.17
N PRO A 761 -33.16 13.63 18.38
CA PRO A 761 -33.64 14.73 17.55
C PRO A 761 -34.67 14.22 16.55
N VAL A 762 -35.69 15.03 16.26
CA VAL A 762 -36.73 14.71 15.28
C VAL A 762 -36.54 15.61 14.06
N LEU A 763 -36.40 15.01 12.88
CA LEU A 763 -36.34 15.77 11.64
C LEU A 763 -37.74 16.26 11.28
N ARG A 764 -37.90 17.57 11.10
CA ARG A 764 -39.14 18.21 10.66
C ARG A 764 -38.96 18.77 9.25
N ASP A 765 -39.99 18.67 8.41
CA ASP A 765 -39.95 19.31 7.09
C ASP A 765 -40.13 20.82 7.28
N ALA A 766 -39.12 21.59 6.89
CA ALA A 766 -39.22 23.05 6.91
C ALA A 766 -40.40 23.56 6.07
N ASN A 767 -40.94 22.79 5.12
CA ASN A 767 -42.08 23.12 4.28
C ASN A 767 -43.43 22.57 4.80
N GLU A 768 -43.51 22.00 6.01
CA GLU A 768 -44.79 21.52 6.57
C GLU A 768 -45.88 22.61 6.56
N HIS A 769 -45.49 23.88 6.75
CA HIS A 769 -46.38 25.03 6.64
C HIS A 769 -46.90 25.30 5.22
N ILE A 770 -46.16 24.88 4.19
CA ILE A 770 -46.56 24.97 2.77
C ILE A 770 -47.41 23.76 2.34
N ALA A 771 -47.22 22.61 2.97
CA ALA A 771 -48.07 21.43 2.75
C ALA A 771 -49.52 21.67 3.21
N SER A 772 -49.71 22.53 4.21
CA SER A 772 -51.02 23.07 4.63
C SER A 772 -51.48 24.28 3.82
N GLU A 773 -50.65 24.85 2.93
CA GLU A 773 -51.11 25.89 2.02
C GLU A 773 -51.86 25.24 0.85
N PRO A 774 -53.10 25.70 0.57
CA PRO A 774 -53.85 25.17 -0.55
C PRO A 774 -53.06 25.44 -1.84
N SER A 775 -52.97 24.43 -2.71
CA SER A 775 -52.34 24.59 -4.02
C SER A 775 -52.97 25.76 -4.79
N ARG A 776 -52.36 26.29 -5.86
CA ARG A 776 -53.03 27.33 -6.68
C ARG A 776 -54.45 26.95 -7.13
N LEU A 777 -54.70 25.66 -7.32
CA LEU A 777 -56.02 25.11 -7.62
C LEU A 777 -56.91 25.04 -6.36
N GLY A 778 -56.33 24.70 -5.21
CA GLY A 778 -56.97 24.74 -3.90
C GLY A 778 -57.37 26.17 -3.48
N GLN A 779 -56.50 27.16 -3.66
CA GLN A 779 -56.78 28.59 -3.42
C GLN A 779 -57.86 29.12 -4.37
N TRP A 780 -57.94 28.57 -5.59
CA TRP A 780 -59.01 28.89 -6.53
C TRP A 780 -60.34 28.25 -6.12
N PHE A 781 -60.32 27.01 -5.63
CA PHE A 781 -61.49 26.32 -5.07
C PHE A 781 -61.98 26.97 -3.77
N GLU A 782 -61.09 27.36 -2.86
CA GLU A 782 -61.44 28.06 -1.62
C GLU A 782 -62.05 29.43 -1.87
N ARG A 783 -61.67 30.12 -2.96
CA ARG A 783 -62.34 31.35 -3.41
C ARG A 783 -63.76 31.13 -3.93
N LEU A 784 -64.11 29.88 -4.29
CA LEU A 784 -65.46 29.47 -4.71
C LEU A 784 -66.27 28.90 -3.54
N MET A 785 -65.63 28.57 -2.42
CA MET A 785 -66.32 28.11 -1.22
C MET A 785 -66.67 29.33 -0.36
N MET A 786 -67.92 29.42 0.12
CA MET A 786 -68.27 30.41 1.12
C MET A 786 -67.45 30.12 2.39
N PRO A 787 -66.90 31.14 3.07
CA PRO A 787 -66.32 30.93 4.38
C PRO A 787 -67.40 30.32 5.28
N GLU A 788 -67.10 29.19 5.92
CA GLU A 788 -67.91 28.73 7.04
C GLU A 788 -67.78 29.79 8.14
N ASP A 789 -68.91 30.36 8.54
CA ASP A 789 -68.99 31.31 9.62
C ASP A 789 -68.74 30.51 10.91
N ASP A 790 -67.50 30.50 11.41
CA ASP A 790 -67.07 29.83 12.66
C ASP A 790 -67.67 30.52 13.92
N SER A 791 -68.90 31.03 13.82
CA SER A 791 -69.66 31.60 14.94
C SER A 791 -70.79 30.69 15.45
N GLU A 792 -70.98 29.50 14.89
CA GLU A 792 -72.04 28.56 15.33
C GLU A 792 -71.56 27.16 15.76
N VAL A 793 -70.50 27.05 16.57
CA VAL A 793 -70.42 25.95 17.57
C VAL A 793 -69.60 26.40 18.79
N ASN A 794 -70.23 27.15 19.69
CA ASN A 794 -69.79 27.28 21.08
C ASN A 794 -70.58 26.26 21.93
N HIS A 795 -69.90 25.29 22.57
CA HIS A 795 -70.19 24.78 23.92
C HIS A 795 -69.09 23.84 24.43
#